data_AF-A0A2V9C025-F1
#
_entry.id   AF-A0A2V9C025-F1
#
_cell.length_a   1.000
_cell.length_b   1.000
_cell.length_c   1.000
_cell.angle_alpha   90.00
_cell.angle_beta   90.00
_cell.angle_gamma   90.00
#
_symmetry.space_group_name_H-M   'P 1'
#
loop_
_entity.id
_entity.type
_entity.pdbx_description
1 polymer ?
#
loop_
_entity_poly.entity_id
_entity_poly.type
_entity_poly.pdbx_seq_one_letter_code
_entity_poly.pdbx_strand_id
1 'polypeptide(L)'
;MKHLQPIFSFLFAIFCFLLSLPVAAQSLSQDLARFAETPAVPGYEQALAAEIRAQMGKLSPRSDNLGNLYVTLGSRETSGPHRLIVAPMDEPGYVVSGITDDGYLRVQRLPQTAPHPLFDLLHAAQPVVIHTRKRKWIPGVVAGLSTHLQPGRQNVPRGAHPDEIYIDIGASSAAEVHQAGVDLLDPIALDRKLYAMGFGRMTAPAVGDRFGCAALVELLRRIDPAKLRGRLTVAFVTQQWADGRGLDRLLQQIKPDETILVGRMLPRRVSVALATGAAAGRVATLSGLPRLPQGIPGSGVSLGTADPEAALTGLALELKQLAEANKIPFAADFSAPLPRPRYGPSAPESSGMPQRFAHLGIAVRWPTTPAEFVAYGDLQNLVALLELYAQGSTSVEAASTASTQVAPGIQPPRHVSRNFTGLPLQTGPPATEILKTLVETYGVSGHEGMVREVITRLLPPWAKPETDAAGNLILRLASKAVPSAPPPGKKPARIVFVAHMDEIGYVVRSISADGILEVQSRGGAISEFFLGHAVLVHTASGPRPGVLELPLGWDRPGFEWPRGPQTGEISLARADVGARSAAEVEQLSVKVGDPITVPKKYRHLFGTRANGRSFDDRVGCAALLAAAWALGPDLPGRDVTFLWSTEEEVGLLGAQAAAQRLAGEGRAPEYVFAVDTFVSSDSPLESKRFADAPIGKGFVVRAVDNSNLTSRELVDRLVALARTNHIPAQYGVTGGGNDGATFLRYGSIDVPIAWPLRYSHSPGEVIDTRDLDALARIVAAIARSW
;
A
#
# COMPACT_ATOMS: atom_id res chain seq x y z
N MET A 1 38.49 -47.70 0.07
CA MET A 1 37.43 -47.13 -0.80
C MET A 1 36.35 -48.18 -1.16
N LYS A 2 35.73 -48.86 -0.18
CA LYS A 2 34.60 -49.80 -0.42
C LYS A 2 33.45 -49.68 0.61
N HIS A 3 33.41 -48.60 1.39
CA HIS A 3 32.37 -48.39 2.42
C HIS A 3 31.57 -47.09 2.26
N LEU A 4 31.74 -46.32 1.17
CA LEU A 4 30.97 -45.09 0.92
C LEU A 4 29.84 -45.24 -0.12
N GLN A 5 29.74 -46.38 -0.81
CA GLN A 5 28.72 -46.58 -1.84
C GLN A 5 27.26 -46.65 -1.35
N PRO A 6 26.92 -47.24 -0.18
CA PRO A 6 25.51 -47.34 0.23
C PRO A 6 24.94 -46.01 0.73
N ILE A 7 25.77 -45.10 1.24
CA ILE A 7 25.36 -43.81 1.79
C ILE A 7 25.03 -42.81 0.68
N PHE A 8 25.75 -42.89 -0.45
CA PHE A 8 25.48 -42.03 -1.62
C PHE A 8 24.18 -42.42 -2.33
N SER A 9 23.85 -43.72 -2.43
CA SER A 9 22.58 -44.15 -3.04
C SER A 9 21.36 -43.82 -2.18
N PHE A 10 21.49 -43.80 -0.85
CA PHE A 10 20.40 -43.43 0.05
C PHE A 10 20.15 -41.92 0.09
N LEU A 11 21.22 -41.10 0.04
CA LEU A 11 21.12 -39.64 -0.06
C LEU A 11 20.62 -39.16 -1.43
N PHE A 12 20.97 -39.86 -2.52
CA PHE A 12 20.46 -39.55 -3.87
C PHE A 12 18.97 -39.88 -4.00
N ALA A 13 18.49 -40.96 -3.37
CA ALA A 13 17.06 -41.29 -3.34
C ALA A 13 16.23 -40.24 -2.56
N ILE A 14 16.75 -39.70 -1.45
CA ILE A 14 16.09 -38.62 -0.69
C ILE A 14 16.15 -37.28 -1.46
N PHE A 15 17.24 -37.01 -2.17
CA PHE A 15 17.37 -35.81 -3.01
C PHE A 15 16.44 -35.85 -4.24
N CYS A 16 16.21 -37.03 -4.83
CA CYS A 16 15.22 -37.22 -5.89
C CYS A 16 13.77 -37.21 -5.39
N PHE A 17 13.50 -37.62 -4.14
CA PHE A 17 12.15 -37.54 -3.55
C PHE A 17 11.75 -36.12 -3.13
N LEU A 18 12.72 -35.23 -2.89
CA LEU A 18 12.49 -33.80 -2.57
C LEU A 18 12.32 -32.91 -3.82
N LEU A 19 12.43 -33.46 -5.04
CA LEU A 19 12.28 -32.74 -6.32
C LEU A 19 10.97 -33.08 -7.07
N SER A 20 10.03 -33.78 -6.45
CA SER A 20 8.72 -34.03 -7.03
C SER A 20 7.64 -34.14 -5.96
N LEU A 21 7.49 -33.11 -5.13
CA LEU A 21 6.18 -32.87 -4.55
C LEU A 21 5.26 -32.44 -5.70
N PRO A 22 4.12 -33.10 -5.94
CA PRO A 22 3.14 -32.56 -6.87
C PRO A 22 2.81 -31.15 -6.35
N VAL A 23 2.98 -30.14 -7.21
CA VAL A 23 2.41 -28.81 -6.95
C VAL A 23 0.94 -29.08 -6.69
N ALA A 24 0.50 -28.97 -5.43
CA ALA A 24 -0.91 -29.10 -5.10
C ALA A 24 -1.65 -28.16 -6.03
N ALA A 25 -2.68 -28.66 -6.73
CA ALA A 25 -3.45 -27.85 -7.67
C ALA A 25 -3.90 -26.58 -6.95
N GLN A 26 -3.40 -25.42 -7.39
CA GLN A 26 -3.72 -24.13 -6.77
C GLN A 26 -5.21 -23.87 -6.97
N SER A 27 -5.86 -23.29 -5.95
CA SER A 27 -7.25 -22.86 -6.10
C SER A 27 -7.35 -21.61 -6.96
N LEU A 28 -8.49 -21.40 -7.62
CA LEU A 28 -8.81 -20.18 -8.38
C LEU A 28 -8.49 -18.88 -7.62
N SER A 29 -8.74 -18.84 -6.31
CA SER A 29 -8.40 -17.70 -5.44
C SER A 29 -6.89 -17.49 -5.26
N GLN A 30 -6.10 -18.57 -5.20
CA GLN A 30 -4.65 -18.52 -5.09
C GLN A 30 -4.03 -18.04 -6.40
N ASP A 31 -4.53 -18.50 -7.55
CA ASP A 31 -4.10 -17.99 -8.85
C ASP A 31 -4.43 -16.51 -9.00
N LEU A 32 -5.65 -16.08 -8.62
CA LEU A 32 -6.02 -14.67 -8.68
C LEU A 32 -5.09 -13.81 -7.83
N ALA A 33 -4.82 -14.21 -6.58
CA ALA A 33 -3.89 -13.49 -5.71
C ALA A 33 -2.50 -13.41 -6.34
N ARG A 34 -1.96 -14.55 -6.81
CA ARG A 34 -0.64 -14.61 -7.43
C ARG A 34 -0.53 -13.74 -8.69
N PHE A 35 -1.54 -13.77 -9.54
CA PHE A 35 -1.55 -13.00 -10.79
C PHE A 35 -1.75 -11.51 -10.53
N ALA A 36 -2.65 -11.13 -9.61
CA ALA A 36 -2.83 -9.74 -9.17
C ALA A 36 -1.56 -9.16 -8.52
N GLU A 37 -0.82 -9.98 -7.78
CA GLU A 37 0.43 -9.59 -7.12
C GLU A 37 1.66 -9.58 -8.03
N THR A 38 1.54 -10.04 -9.28
CA THR A 38 2.63 -10.03 -10.27
C THR A 38 2.47 -8.86 -11.23
N PRO A 39 3.25 -7.77 -11.09
CA PRO A 39 3.16 -6.65 -12.02
C PRO A 39 3.48 -7.07 -13.45
N ALA A 40 2.76 -6.49 -14.41
CA ALA A 40 2.95 -6.76 -15.82
C ALA A 40 2.50 -5.54 -16.63
N VAL A 41 3.38 -4.54 -16.69
CA VAL A 41 3.22 -3.33 -17.51
C VAL A 41 3.31 -3.72 -19.00
N PRO A 42 2.60 -3.06 -19.94
CA PRO A 42 2.66 -3.35 -21.37
C PRO A 42 4.08 -3.51 -21.89
N GLY A 43 4.37 -4.66 -22.52
CA GLY A 43 5.70 -5.04 -23.01
C GLY A 43 6.60 -5.75 -21.99
N TYR A 44 6.20 -5.81 -20.71
CA TYR A 44 6.91 -6.43 -19.59
C TYR A 44 6.12 -7.57 -18.92
N GLU A 45 5.24 -8.24 -19.67
CA GLU A 45 4.35 -9.27 -19.17
C GLU A 45 5.03 -10.62 -18.89
N GLN A 46 6.34 -10.75 -19.15
CA GLN A 46 7.04 -12.04 -19.18
C GLN A 46 7.05 -12.74 -17.81
N ALA A 47 7.08 -11.98 -16.71
CA ALA A 47 7.00 -12.53 -15.36
C ALA A 47 5.64 -13.22 -15.14
N LEU A 48 4.53 -12.54 -15.42
CA LEU A 48 3.20 -13.14 -15.31
C LEU A 48 3.02 -14.29 -16.31
N ALA A 49 3.47 -14.13 -17.56
CA ALA A 49 3.36 -15.19 -18.56
C ALA A 49 4.10 -16.47 -18.14
N ALA A 50 5.24 -16.34 -17.44
CA ALA A 50 5.94 -17.48 -16.85
C ALA A 50 5.11 -18.15 -15.75
N GLU A 51 4.43 -17.36 -14.91
CA GLU A 51 3.58 -17.89 -13.84
C GLU A 51 2.33 -18.59 -14.36
N ILE A 52 1.66 -18.01 -15.36
CA ILE A 52 0.53 -18.66 -16.04
C ILE A 52 0.98 -19.95 -16.72
N ARG A 53 2.12 -19.92 -17.45
CA ARG A 53 2.69 -21.12 -18.07
C ARG A 53 2.93 -22.24 -17.05
N ALA A 54 3.44 -21.91 -15.87
CA ALA A 54 3.68 -22.89 -14.81
C ALA A 54 2.38 -23.57 -14.35
N GLN A 55 1.24 -22.87 -14.37
CA GLN A 55 -0.07 -23.43 -14.01
C GLN A 55 -0.67 -24.34 -15.09
N MET A 56 -0.23 -24.23 -16.35
CA MET A 56 -0.76 -25.02 -17.47
C MET A 56 -0.14 -26.42 -17.58
N GLY A 57 0.89 -26.74 -16.79
CA GLY A 57 1.45 -28.09 -16.67
C GLY A 57 1.76 -28.78 -18.01
N LYS A 58 1.13 -29.95 -18.25
CA LYS A 58 1.38 -30.81 -19.43
C LYS A 58 0.74 -30.30 -20.73
N LEU A 59 -0.06 -29.23 -20.68
CA LEU A 59 -0.77 -28.69 -21.85
C LEU A 59 0.15 -28.06 -22.92
N SER A 60 1.47 -28.01 -22.67
CA SER A 60 2.50 -27.58 -23.62
C SER A 60 2.17 -26.24 -24.31
N PRO A 61 1.97 -25.15 -23.53
CA PRO A 61 1.56 -23.87 -24.08
C PRO A 61 2.60 -23.27 -25.03
N ARG A 62 2.11 -22.68 -26.12
CA ARG A 62 2.92 -21.97 -27.12
C ARG A 62 3.00 -20.50 -26.78
N SER A 63 4.09 -19.85 -27.19
CA SER A 63 4.18 -18.40 -27.23
C SER A 63 4.54 -17.91 -28.63
N ASP A 64 3.98 -16.77 -29.01
CA ASP A 64 4.44 -16.04 -30.19
C ASP A 64 5.58 -15.08 -29.84
N ASN A 65 6.07 -14.36 -30.85
CA ASN A 65 7.16 -13.40 -30.68
C ASN A 65 6.75 -12.08 -30.01
N LEU A 66 5.45 -11.83 -29.81
CA LEU A 66 4.96 -10.68 -29.05
C LEU A 66 4.84 -11.01 -27.55
N GLY A 67 4.84 -12.29 -27.20
CA GLY A 67 4.76 -12.77 -25.82
C GLY A 67 3.37 -13.28 -25.44
N ASN A 68 2.44 -13.36 -26.39
CA ASN A 68 1.16 -14.02 -26.16
C ASN A 68 1.41 -15.47 -25.74
N LEU A 69 0.58 -16.02 -24.87
CA LEU A 69 0.65 -17.40 -24.39
C LEU A 69 -0.65 -18.10 -24.73
N TYR A 70 -0.62 -19.26 -25.38
CA TYR A 70 -1.86 -19.94 -25.75
C TYR A 70 -1.70 -21.45 -25.87
N VAL A 71 -2.83 -22.15 -25.72
CA VAL A 71 -2.95 -23.58 -25.96
C VAL A 71 -4.14 -23.83 -26.89
N THR A 72 -3.98 -24.75 -27.83
CA THR A 72 -5.06 -25.23 -28.68
C THR A 72 -5.37 -26.68 -28.34
N LEU A 73 -6.64 -26.95 -28.02
CA LEU A 73 -7.20 -28.25 -27.68
C LEU A 73 -8.20 -28.69 -28.76
N GLY A 74 -8.40 -30.00 -28.89
CA GLY A 74 -9.24 -30.62 -29.92
C GLY A 74 -8.49 -30.94 -31.22
N SER A 75 -9.10 -31.73 -32.10
CA SER A 75 -8.52 -32.14 -33.40
C SER A 75 -8.97 -31.22 -34.53
N ARG A 76 -8.18 -31.14 -35.61
CA ARG A 76 -8.60 -30.54 -36.88
C ARG A 76 -9.61 -31.42 -37.65
N GLU A 77 -9.71 -32.69 -37.27
CA GLU A 77 -10.50 -33.71 -37.98
C GLU A 77 -11.96 -33.78 -37.52
N THR A 78 -12.31 -33.12 -36.40
CA THR A 78 -13.68 -33.05 -35.90
C THR A 78 -14.46 -31.92 -36.56
N SER A 79 -15.70 -32.20 -37.00
CA SER A 79 -16.62 -31.17 -37.47
C SER A 79 -16.99 -30.22 -36.33
N GLY A 80 -16.62 -28.94 -36.41
CA GLY A 80 -17.00 -27.92 -35.43
C GLY A 80 -16.19 -26.62 -35.55
N PRO A 81 -16.64 -25.51 -34.93
CA PRO A 81 -15.99 -24.22 -35.04
C PRO A 81 -14.62 -24.20 -34.34
N HIS A 82 -13.72 -23.34 -34.83
CA HIS A 82 -12.52 -22.93 -34.12
C HIS A 82 -12.84 -21.73 -33.23
N ARG A 83 -12.94 -22.00 -31.92
CA ARG A 83 -13.26 -21.01 -30.89
C ARG A 83 -11.98 -20.46 -30.26
N LEU A 84 -11.94 -19.17 -30.03
CA LEU A 84 -10.86 -18.48 -29.32
C LEU A 84 -11.42 -17.82 -28.04
N ILE A 85 -10.87 -18.16 -26.88
CA ILE A 85 -11.17 -17.49 -25.62
C ILE A 85 -9.89 -16.82 -25.13
N VAL A 86 -9.92 -15.50 -24.94
CA VAL A 86 -8.71 -14.73 -24.60
C VAL A 86 -8.88 -13.95 -23.30
N ALA A 87 -7.80 -13.77 -22.54
CA ALA A 87 -7.75 -12.81 -21.44
C ALA A 87 -6.50 -11.92 -21.54
N PRO A 88 -6.60 -10.60 -21.30
CA PRO A 88 -5.44 -9.74 -21.28
C PRO A 88 -4.59 -10.00 -20.02
N MET A 89 -3.28 -9.90 -20.19
CA MET A 89 -2.34 -9.94 -19.08
C MET A 89 -2.12 -8.52 -18.55
N ASP A 90 -1.71 -7.57 -19.38
CA ASP A 90 -1.09 -6.31 -18.96
C ASP A 90 -1.98 -5.35 -18.13
N GLU A 91 -1.32 -4.42 -17.44
CA GLU A 91 -1.92 -3.35 -16.64
C GLU A 91 -1.24 -1.99 -16.91
N PRO A 92 -1.92 -0.85 -16.72
CA PRO A 92 -1.27 0.45 -16.76
C PRO A 92 -0.16 0.58 -15.70
N GLY A 93 0.96 1.19 -16.07
CA GLY A 93 2.08 1.44 -15.17
C GLY A 93 3.09 2.40 -15.79
N TYR A 94 4.35 2.30 -15.38
CA TYR A 94 5.42 3.15 -15.90
C TYR A 94 6.65 2.34 -16.31
N VAL A 95 7.55 3.00 -17.03
CA VAL A 95 8.94 2.58 -17.21
C VAL A 95 9.87 3.72 -16.85
N VAL A 96 11.11 3.41 -16.47
CA VAL A 96 12.16 4.41 -16.28
C VAL A 96 12.45 5.10 -17.61
N SER A 97 12.26 6.42 -17.66
CA SER A 97 12.51 7.27 -18.85
C SER A 97 13.77 8.11 -18.73
N GLY A 98 14.29 8.29 -17.52
CA GLY A 98 15.50 9.06 -17.24
C GLY A 98 16.00 8.78 -15.83
N ILE A 99 17.26 9.11 -15.57
CA ILE A 99 17.90 9.02 -14.26
C ILE A 99 18.54 10.37 -14.01
N THR A 100 18.22 11.01 -12.88
CA THR A 100 18.75 12.32 -12.52
C THR A 100 20.10 12.20 -11.82
N ASP A 101 20.89 13.27 -11.82
CA ASP A 101 22.23 13.28 -11.19
C ASP A 101 22.19 12.99 -9.69
N ASP A 102 21.11 13.39 -9.02
CA ASP A 102 20.82 13.16 -7.60
C ASP A 102 20.14 11.81 -7.32
N GLY A 103 19.99 10.94 -8.33
CA GLY A 103 19.62 9.54 -8.15
C GLY A 103 18.11 9.24 -8.17
N TYR A 104 17.26 10.18 -8.59
CA TYR A 104 15.84 9.92 -8.84
C TYR A 104 15.61 9.34 -10.23
N LEU A 105 14.57 8.51 -10.35
CA LEU A 105 14.11 8.00 -11.64
C LEU A 105 13.00 8.89 -12.17
N ARG A 106 13.07 9.22 -13.46
CA ARG A 106 11.98 9.81 -14.24
C ARG A 106 11.18 8.70 -14.89
N VAL A 107 9.91 8.96 -15.16
CA VAL A 107 9.00 7.93 -15.67
C VAL A 107 8.40 8.26 -17.03
N GLN A 108 8.03 7.23 -17.76
CA GLN A 108 7.10 7.31 -18.88
C GLN A 108 5.94 6.36 -18.61
N ARG A 109 4.71 6.87 -18.66
CA ARG A 109 3.52 6.04 -18.48
C ARG A 109 3.29 5.13 -19.69
N LEU A 110 2.92 3.89 -19.41
CA LEU A 110 2.42 2.91 -20.39
C LEU A 110 1.02 2.44 -19.96
N PRO A 111 -0.03 2.70 -20.77
CA PRO A 111 -0.01 3.43 -22.03
C PRO A 111 0.21 4.94 -21.84
N GLN A 112 0.60 5.65 -22.90
CA GLN A 112 0.87 7.08 -22.81
C GLN A 112 -0.37 7.89 -22.41
N THR A 113 -1.58 7.45 -22.77
CA THR A 113 -2.82 8.06 -22.28
C THR A 113 -3.19 7.49 -20.93
N ALA A 114 -3.51 8.37 -19.97
CA ALA A 114 -3.99 7.95 -18.66
C ALA A 114 -5.29 7.13 -18.78
N PRO A 115 -5.48 6.06 -18.00
CA PRO A 115 -6.76 5.37 -17.91
C PRO A 115 -7.89 6.29 -17.42
N HIS A 116 -7.58 7.23 -16.52
CA HIS A 116 -8.48 8.28 -16.04
C HIS A 116 -7.67 9.49 -15.52
N PRO A 117 -8.31 10.66 -15.28
CA PRO A 117 -7.61 11.90 -14.91
C PRO A 117 -6.80 11.86 -13.61
N LEU A 118 -7.10 10.91 -12.71
CA LEU A 118 -6.45 10.79 -11.41
C LEU A 118 -5.39 9.70 -11.36
N PHE A 119 -5.13 8.98 -12.46
CA PHE A 119 -4.26 7.80 -12.43
C PHE A 119 -2.87 8.12 -11.87
N ASP A 120 -2.24 9.18 -12.38
CA ASP A 120 -0.91 9.63 -11.94
C ASP A 120 -0.93 10.09 -10.48
N LEU A 121 -1.93 10.88 -10.10
CA LEU A 121 -2.10 11.40 -8.75
C LEU A 121 -2.26 10.28 -7.71
N LEU A 122 -3.01 9.22 -8.04
CA LEU A 122 -3.18 8.07 -7.15
C LEU A 122 -1.91 7.24 -6.97
N HIS A 123 -0.86 7.48 -7.77
CA HIS A 123 0.46 6.87 -7.53
C HIS A 123 1.37 7.76 -6.68
N ALA A 124 1.03 9.03 -6.48
CA ALA A 124 1.85 9.95 -5.71
C ALA A 124 2.03 9.45 -4.26
N ALA A 125 3.27 9.55 -3.77
CA ALA A 125 3.64 9.10 -2.44
C ALA A 125 3.37 7.60 -2.14
N GLN A 126 3.21 6.76 -3.16
CA GLN A 126 2.99 5.32 -3.00
C GLN A 126 4.28 4.51 -3.11
N PRO A 127 4.41 3.39 -2.37
CA PRO A 127 5.47 2.43 -2.61
C PRO A 127 5.30 1.75 -3.97
N VAL A 128 6.41 1.57 -4.68
CA VAL A 128 6.49 0.92 -5.98
C VAL A 128 7.56 -0.17 -5.98
N VAL A 129 7.50 -1.03 -7.00
CA VAL A 129 8.52 -2.01 -7.31
C VAL A 129 9.04 -1.78 -8.72
N ILE A 130 10.34 -1.96 -8.91
CA ILE A 130 11.04 -1.83 -10.19
C ILE A 130 11.60 -3.20 -10.57
N HIS A 131 11.25 -3.70 -11.76
CA HIS A 131 11.79 -4.97 -12.26
C HIS A 131 13.02 -4.72 -13.11
N THR A 132 14.20 -5.02 -12.58
CA THR A 132 15.46 -4.79 -13.29
C THR A 132 15.67 -5.76 -14.45
N ARG A 133 16.52 -5.39 -15.41
CA ARG A 133 17.02 -6.30 -16.47
C ARG A 133 17.59 -7.63 -15.95
N LYS A 134 18.12 -7.65 -14.72
CA LYS A 134 18.62 -8.86 -14.04
C LYS A 134 17.51 -9.69 -13.39
N ARG A 135 16.24 -9.39 -13.69
CA ARG A 135 15.02 -10.03 -13.15
C ARG A 135 14.92 -9.98 -11.63
N LYS A 136 15.39 -8.88 -11.04
CA LYS A 136 15.24 -8.59 -9.60
C LYS A 136 14.22 -7.49 -9.41
N TRP A 137 13.32 -7.67 -8.45
CA TRP A 137 12.42 -6.64 -7.96
C TRP A 137 13.13 -5.80 -6.91
N ILE A 138 13.17 -4.49 -7.12
CA ILE A 138 13.77 -3.51 -6.20
C ILE A 138 12.65 -2.60 -5.68
N PRO A 139 12.59 -2.33 -4.37
CA PRO A 139 11.62 -1.39 -3.82
C PRO A 139 12.00 0.06 -4.17
N GLY A 140 10.98 0.89 -4.37
CA GLY A 140 11.11 2.32 -4.49
C GLY A 140 9.84 3.01 -4.01
N VAL A 141 9.80 4.32 -4.14
CA VAL A 141 8.66 5.14 -3.76
C VAL A 141 8.45 6.23 -4.79
N VAL A 142 7.21 6.51 -5.18
CA VAL A 142 6.91 7.74 -5.92
C VAL A 142 7.06 8.93 -4.98
N ALA A 143 7.91 9.90 -5.32
CA ALA A 143 8.09 11.11 -4.52
C ALA A 143 6.74 11.79 -4.24
N GLY A 144 6.54 12.17 -2.98
CA GLY A 144 5.35 12.87 -2.50
C GLY A 144 5.65 14.33 -2.14
N LEU A 145 4.58 15.08 -1.89
CA LEU A 145 4.66 16.34 -1.17
C LEU A 145 4.56 16.06 0.33
N SER A 146 5.23 16.88 1.14
CA SER A 146 5.16 16.80 2.59
C SER A 146 4.10 17.75 3.14
N THR A 147 3.17 17.24 3.94
CA THR A 147 1.96 17.97 4.37
C THR A 147 2.30 19.31 5.05
N HIS A 148 3.27 19.33 5.97
CA HIS A 148 3.64 20.53 6.75
C HIS A 148 4.40 21.61 5.96
N LEU A 149 4.82 21.35 4.72
CA LEU A 149 5.49 22.35 3.86
C LEU A 149 4.52 23.09 2.94
N GLN A 150 3.27 22.63 2.84
CA GLN A 150 2.31 23.16 1.87
C GLN A 150 1.51 24.41 2.32
N PRO A 151 1.26 24.68 3.62
CA PRO A 151 0.48 25.86 4.02
C PRO A 151 1.03 27.16 3.40
N GLY A 152 0.19 27.86 2.63
CA GLY A 152 0.54 29.13 1.98
C GLY A 152 1.44 29.01 0.74
N ARG A 153 1.82 27.79 0.32
CA ARG A 153 2.64 27.59 -0.88
C ARG A 153 1.84 27.90 -2.14
N GLN A 154 2.47 28.61 -3.08
CA GLN A 154 1.92 28.88 -4.40
C GLN A 154 2.49 27.90 -5.43
N ASN A 155 1.72 27.58 -6.48
CA ASN A 155 2.13 26.72 -7.60
C ASN A 155 2.65 25.34 -7.16
N VAL A 156 1.93 24.71 -6.24
CA VAL A 156 2.24 23.36 -5.75
C VAL A 156 2.11 22.35 -6.91
N PRO A 157 3.12 21.48 -7.14
CA PRO A 157 3.00 20.37 -8.09
C PRO A 157 1.75 19.54 -7.78
N ARG A 158 1.01 19.12 -8.80
CA ARG A 158 -0.23 18.37 -8.60
C ARG A 158 0.01 16.86 -8.56
N GLY A 159 1.15 16.36 -9.03
CA GLY A 159 1.40 14.93 -9.18
C GLY A 159 0.48 14.25 -10.20
N ALA A 160 -0.17 15.03 -11.06
CA ALA A 160 -1.22 14.56 -11.97
C ALA A 160 -0.71 14.31 -13.41
N HIS A 161 0.61 14.37 -13.62
CA HIS A 161 1.25 14.14 -14.92
C HIS A 161 2.62 13.46 -14.73
N PRO A 162 3.09 12.60 -15.67
CA PRO A 162 4.40 11.97 -15.59
C PRO A 162 5.59 12.93 -15.43
N ASP A 163 5.46 14.18 -15.90
CA ASP A 163 6.48 15.22 -15.70
C ASP A 163 6.68 15.60 -14.23
N GLU A 164 5.72 15.29 -13.36
CA GLU A 164 5.79 15.56 -11.94
C GLU A 164 6.04 14.28 -11.12
N ILE A 165 6.30 13.14 -11.78
CA ILE A 165 6.54 11.86 -11.10
C ILE A 165 8.05 11.57 -11.06
N TYR A 166 8.55 11.38 -9.85
CA TYR A 166 9.92 10.93 -9.57
C TYR A 166 9.86 9.66 -8.74
N ILE A 167 10.74 8.70 -8.98
CA ILE A 167 10.88 7.51 -8.13
C ILE A 167 12.16 7.63 -7.29
N ASP A 168 12.00 7.51 -5.99
CA ASP A 168 13.08 7.41 -5.01
C ASP A 168 13.34 5.93 -4.70
N ILE A 169 14.50 5.42 -5.10
CA ILE A 169 14.96 4.07 -4.75
C ILE A 169 15.96 4.08 -3.58
N GLY A 170 16.17 5.22 -2.95
CA GLY A 170 17.17 5.45 -1.90
C GLY A 170 18.57 5.79 -2.40
N ALA A 171 18.79 5.87 -3.71
CA ALA A 171 20.05 6.30 -4.29
C ALA A 171 20.27 7.81 -4.10
N SER A 172 21.53 8.21 -4.01
CA SER A 172 21.98 9.61 -3.90
C SER A 172 22.71 10.12 -5.15
N SER A 173 22.86 9.25 -6.16
CA SER A 173 23.42 9.61 -7.46
C SER A 173 22.98 8.65 -8.56
N ALA A 174 23.11 9.08 -9.83
CA ALA A 174 22.91 8.20 -10.98
C ALA A 174 23.82 6.94 -10.93
N ALA A 175 25.05 7.06 -10.42
CA ALA A 175 25.96 5.93 -10.27
C ALA A 175 25.42 4.88 -9.28
N GLU A 176 24.83 5.32 -8.17
CA GLU A 176 24.18 4.43 -7.20
C GLU A 176 22.92 3.77 -7.78
N VAL A 177 22.17 4.46 -8.63
CA VAL A 177 21.04 3.86 -9.36
C VAL A 177 21.50 2.67 -10.22
N HIS A 178 22.58 2.86 -10.99
CA HIS A 178 23.16 1.78 -11.79
C HIS A 178 23.76 0.67 -10.93
N GLN A 179 24.31 1.00 -9.76
CA GLN A 179 24.79 0.01 -8.79
C GLN A 179 23.65 -0.84 -8.20
N ALA A 180 22.49 -0.23 -7.96
CA ALA A 180 21.26 -0.94 -7.59
C ALA A 180 20.81 -1.91 -8.70
N GLY A 181 21.22 -1.66 -9.94
CA GLY A 181 20.92 -2.46 -11.12
C GLY A 181 19.69 -1.98 -11.89
N VAL A 182 19.21 -0.76 -11.60
CA VAL A 182 18.13 -0.10 -12.33
C VAL A 182 18.71 0.62 -13.54
N ASP A 183 18.01 0.55 -14.67
CA ASP A 183 18.38 1.22 -15.92
C ASP A 183 17.13 1.73 -16.65
N LEU A 184 17.34 2.50 -17.73
CA LEU A 184 16.28 2.93 -18.63
C LEU A 184 15.44 1.75 -19.10
N LEU A 185 14.14 2.01 -19.21
CA LEU A 185 13.08 1.10 -19.61
C LEU A 185 12.69 0.04 -18.58
N ASP A 186 13.34 -0.07 -17.42
CA ASP A 186 12.88 -0.98 -16.37
C ASP A 186 11.44 -0.61 -15.95
N PRO A 187 10.48 -1.55 -15.90
CA PRO A 187 9.10 -1.27 -15.57
C PRO A 187 8.92 -1.01 -14.08
N ILE A 188 8.04 -0.07 -13.78
CA ILE A 188 7.68 0.39 -12.45
C ILE A 188 6.18 0.21 -12.28
N ALA A 189 5.78 -0.38 -11.15
CA ALA A 189 4.37 -0.52 -10.80
C ALA A 189 4.20 -0.46 -9.28
N LEU A 190 2.96 -0.25 -8.81
CA LEU A 190 2.67 -0.21 -7.37
C LEU A 190 3.12 -1.49 -6.67
N ASP A 191 3.75 -1.32 -5.50
CA ASP A 191 3.90 -2.43 -4.55
C ASP A 191 2.51 -2.82 -4.06
N ARG A 192 2.24 -4.13 -4.03
CA ARG A 192 0.86 -4.61 -3.99
C ARG A 192 0.72 -5.90 -3.21
N LYS A 193 -0.50 -6.07 -2.73
CA LYS A 193 -0.98 -7.29 -2.09
C LYS A 193 -2.47 -7.41 -2.37
N LEU A 194 -2.94 -8.64 -2.58
CA LEU A 194 -4.38 -8.90 -2.62
C LEU A 194 -4.92 -9.07 -1.21
N TYR A 195 -6.01 -8.38 -0.91
CA TYR A 195 -6.75 -8.49 0.33
C TYR A 195 -8.11 -9.13 0.12
N ALA A 196 -8.42 -10.17 0.90
CA ALA A 196 -9.77 -10.70 1.00
C ALA A 196 -10.60 -9.79 1.92
N MET A 197 -11.66 -9.21 1.36
CA MET A 197 -12.64 -8.38 2.05
C MET A 197 -13.84 -9.22 2.51
N GLY A 198 -14.78 -8.60 3.21
CA GLY A 198 -16.02 -9.26 3.62
C GLY A 198 -16.81 -9.82 2.44
N PHE A 199 -17.54 -10.92 2.69
CA PHE A 199 -18.54 -11.46 1.77
C PHE A 199 -17.99 -11.85 0.38
N GLY A 200 -16.81 -12.46 0.36
CA GLY A 200 -16.20 -13.01 -0.86
C GLY A 200 -15.68 -11.94 -1.84
N ARG A 201 -15.42 -10.73 -1.36
CA ARG A 201 -14.84 -9.64 -2.15
C ARG A 201 -13.32 -9.62 -2.02
N MET A 202 -12.63 -9.14 -3.04
CA MET A 202 -11.16 -9.14 -3.10
C MET A 202 -10.67 -7.84 -3.71
N THR A 203 -9.74 -7.15 -3.06
CA THR A 203 -9.15 -5.88 -3.55
C THR A 203 -7.64 -5.99 -3.76
N ALA A 204 -7.17 -5.46 -4.89
CA ALA A 204 -5.76 -5.28 -5.22
C ALA A 204 -5.64 -4.34 -6.43
N PRO A 205 -4.48 -3.66 -6.62
CA PRO A 205 -4.15 -3.06 -7.91
C PRO A 205 -4.32 -4.08 -9.05
N ALA A 206 -4.94 -3.64 -10.15
CA ALA A 206 -5.14 -4.42 -11.38
C ALA A 206 -5.90 -5.75 -11.24
N VAL A 207 -6.58 -6.04 -10.12
CA VAL A 207 -7.37 -7.28 -9.99
C VAL A 207 -8.44 -7.41 -11.09
N GLY A 208 -8.96 -6.28 -11.59
CA GLY A 208 -9.86 -6.21 -12.74
C GLY A 208 -9.22 -6.58 -14.08
N ASP A 209 -7.89 -6.51 -14.22
CA ASP A 209 -7.18 -7.02 -15.41
C ASP A 209 -6.83 -8.51 -15.23
N ARG A 210 -6.60 -8.97 -13.99
CA ARG A 210 -6.08 -10.33 -13.72
C ARG A 210 -7.14 -11.40 -13.52
N PHE A 211 -8.39 -11.07 -13.24
CA PHE A 211 -9.44 -12.07 -13.04
C PHE A 211 -9.61 -12.98 -14.26
N GLY A 212 -9.50 -12.44 -15.47
CA GLY A 212 -9.63 -13.22 -16.71
C GLY A 212 -8.52 -14.26 -16.83
N CYS A 213 -7.28 -13.90 -16.48
CA CYS A 213 -6.17 -14.85 -16.45
C CYS A 213 -6.45 -16.03 -15.50
N ALA A 214 -6.90 -15.73 -14.28
CA ALA A 214 -7.26 -16.78 -13.30
C ALA A 214 -8.41 -17.66 -13.80
N ALA A 215 -9.45 -17.06 -14.41
CA ALA A 215 -10.58 -17.78 -14.98
C ALA A 215 -10.17 -18.75 -16.08
N LEU A 216 -9.29 -18.33 -17.00
CA LEU A 216 -8.86 -19.17 -18.13
C LEU A 216 -7.91 -20.29 -17.70
N VAL A 217 -7.04 -20.07 -16.71
CA VAL A 217 -6.25 -21.14 -16.10
C VAL A 217 -7.17 -22.18 -15.47
N GLU A 218 -8.17 -21.75 -14.71
CA GLU A 218 -9.12 -22.67 -14.08
C GLU A 218 -9.99 -23.40 -15.10
N LEU A 219 -10.44 -22.73 -16.17
CA LEU A 219 -11.12 -23.36 -17.31
C LEU A 219 -10.29 -24.51 -17.89
N LEU A 220 -8.99 -24.27 -18.12
CA LEU A 220 -8.08 -25.27 -18.66
C LEU A 220 -7.85 -26.46 -17.72
N ARG A 221 -7.98 -26.27 -16.40
CA ARG A 221 -7.94 -27.38 -15.43
C ARG A 221 -9.21 -28.22 -15.44
N ARG A 222 -10.36 -27.62 -15.74
CA ARG A 222 -11.68 -28.28 -15.72
C ARG A 222 -12.06 -28.93 -17.04
N ILE A 223 -11.55 -28.41 -18.15
CA ILE A 223 -11.99 -28.87 -19.46
C ILE A 223 -11.48 -30.28 -19.77
N ASP A 224 -12.39 -31.13 -20.23
CA ASP A 224 -12.04 -32.43 -20.81
C ASP A 224 -11.87 -32.27 -22.34
N PRO A 225 -10.65 -32.42 -22.89
CA PRO A 225 -10.41 -32.29 -24.32
C PRO A 225 -11.25 -33.28 -25.17
N ALA A 226 -11.68 -34.41 -24.61
CA ALA A 226 -12.51 -35.39 -25.31
C ALA A 226 -13.97 -34.92 -25.49
N LYS A 227 -14.45 -34.00 -24.65
CA LYS A 227 -15.81 -33.43 -24.73
C LYS A 227 -15.89 -32.22 -25.69
N LEU A 228 -14.77 -31.78 -26.26
CA LEU A 228 -14.73 -30.62 -27.15
C LEU A 228 -15.35 -30.92 -28.52
N ARG A 229 -16.27 -30.05 -28.95
CA ARG A 229 -16.72 -29.97 -30.35
C ARG A 229 -15.86 -28.96 -31.11
N GLY A 230 -15.22 -29.37 -32.20
CA GLY A 230 -14.28 -28.54 -32.97
C GLY A 230 -12.96 -28.25 -32.23
N ARG A 231 -12.38 -27.06 -32.45
CA ARG A 231 -11.12 -26.64 -31.82
C ARG A 231 -11.35 -25.51 -30.83
N LEU A 232 -10.67 -25.56 -29.69
CA LEU A 232 -10.65 -24.47 -28.71
C LEU A 232 -9.23 -23.96 -28.56
N THR A 233 -9.02 -22.66 -28.73
CA THR A 233 -7.79 -21.99 -28.34
C THR A 233 -8.06 -21.09 -27.13
N VAL A 234 -7.32 -21.31 -26.06
CA VAL A 234 -7.34 -20.46 -24.87
C VAL A 234 -6.05 -19.66 -24.87
N ALA A 235 -6.14 -18.34 -24.78
CA ALA A 235 -5.01 -17.45 -24.91
C ALA A 235 -4.95 -16.36 -23.83
N PHE A 236 -3.73 -15.96 -23.50
CA PHE A 236 -3.39 -14.86 -22.63
C PHE A 236 -2.62 -13.85 -23.48
N VAL A 237 -3.17 -12.66 -23.64
CA VAL A 237 -2.67 -11.66 -24.60
C VAL A 237 -1.88 -10.55 -23.92
N THR A 238 -0.86 -10.07 -24.62
CA THR A 238 0.00 -8.95 -24.19
C THR A 238 -0.48 -7.63 -24.79
N GLN A 239 -0.03 -6.51 -24.22
CA GLN A 239 -0.22 -5.17 -24.80
C GLN A 239 -1.69 -4.82 -25.11
N GLN A 240 -2.65 -5.27 -24.29
CA GLN A 240 -4.04 -4.88 -24.37
C GLN A 240 -4.22 -3.38 -24.15
N TRP A 241 -3.52 -2.82 -23.16
CA TRP A 241 -3.53 -1.39 -22.87
C TRP A 241 -2.75 -0.56 -23.90
N ALA A 242 -1.92 -1.21 -24.73
CA ALA A 242 -1.21 -0.61 -25.84
C ALA A 242 -1.86 -1.01 -27.18
N ASP A 243 -3.12 -0.60 -27.38
CA ASP A 243 -3.90 -0.77 -28.61
C ASP A 243 -4.37 -2.20 -28.95
N GLY A 244 -4.38 -3.13 -27.99
CA GLY A 244 -4.90 -4.49 -28.23
C GLY A 244 -4.03 -5.35 -29.15
N ARG A 245 -2.73 -5.02 -29.27
CA ARG A 245 -1.81 -5.64 -30.26
C ARG A 245 -1.68 -7.15 -30.11
N GLY A 246 -1.69 -7.66 -28.88
CA GLY A 246 -1.66 -9.09 -28.60
C GLY A 246 -2.85 -9.83 -29.19
N LEU A 247 -4.06 -9.29 -28.98
CA LEU A 247 -5.29 -9.87 -29.54
C LEU A 247 -5.32 -9.77 -31.06
N ASP A 248 -5.01 -8.61 -31.63
CA ASP A 248 -4.99 -8.41 -33.09
C ASP A 248 -4.05 -9.41 -33.79
N ARG A 249 -2.85 -9.63 -33.23
CA ARG A 249 -1.91 -10.64 -33.73
C ARG A 249 -2.51 -12.04 -33.75
N LEU A 250 -3.15 -12.46 -32.66
CA LEU A 250 -3.75 -13.79 -32.57
C LEU A 250 -4.91 -13.95 -33.55
N LEU A 251 -5.76 -12.94 -33.72
CA LEU A 251 -6.85 -12.98 -34.69
C LEU A 251 -6.34 -13.19 -36.11
N GLN A 252 -5.26 -12.50 -36.50
CA GLN A 252 -4.65 -12.67 -37.82
C GLN A 252 -4.00 -14.05 -38.04
N GLN A 253 -3.43 -14.64 -37.00
CA GLN A 253 -2.77 -15.95 -37.07
C GLN A 253 -3.75 -17.12 -37.01
N ILE A 254 -4.74 -17.03 -36.12
CA ILE A 254 -5.65 -18.12 -35.77
C ILE A 254 -6.86 -18.12 -36.71
N LYS A 255 -7.38 -16.93 -37.06
CA LYS A 255 -8.63 -16.72 -37.81
C LYS A 255 -9.77 -17.58 -37.27
N PRO A 256 -10.15 -17.40 -35.99
CA PRO A 256 -11.18 -18.21 -35.35
C PRO A 256 -12.57 -17.91 -35.94
N ASP A 257 -13.47 -18.89 -35.87
CA ASP A 257 -14.88 -18.73 -36.25
C ASP A 257 -15.66 -17.95 -35.18
N GLU A 258 -15.26 -18.09 -33.91
CA GLU A 258 -15.89 -17.45 -32.76
C GLU A 258 -14.83 -16.94 -31.77
N THR A 259 -15.05 -15.78 -31.16
CA THR A 259 -14.13 -15.22 -30.16
C THR A 259 -14.86 -14.71 -28.91
N ILE A 260 -14.37 -15.11 -27.74
CA ILE A 260 -14.74 -14.54 -26.44
C ILE A 260 -13.53 -13.81 -25.86
N LEU A 261 -13.66 -12.49 -25.66
CA LEU A 261 -12.73 -11.70 -24.85
C LEU A 261 -13.20 -11.74 -23.39
N VAL A 262 -12.33 -12.17 -22.48
CA VAL A 262 -12.55 -12.20 -21.03
C VAL A 262 -11.70 -11.11 -20.39
N GLY A 263 -12.29 -10.03 -19.92
CA GLY A 263 -11.52 -8.93 -19.31
C GLY A 263 -12.37 -7.80 -18.76
N ARG A 264 -11.72 -6.80 -18.16
CA ARG A 264 -12.38 -5.64 -17.53
C ARG A 264 -13.39 -5.00 -18.48
N MET A 265 -14.57 -4.71 -17.93
CA MET A 265 -15.58 -3.87 -18.56
C MET A 265 -15.72 -2.58 -17.74
N LEU A 266 -15.95 -1.47 -18.42
CA LEU A 266 -16.20 -0.21 -17.74
C LEU A 266 -17.71 -0.03 -17.58
N PRO A 267 -18.20 0.30 -16.38
CA PRO A 267 -19.60 0.63 -16.21
C PRO A 267 -19.99 1.80 -17.12
N ARG A 268 -21.27 1.85 -17.54
CA ARG A 268 -21.83 3.03 -18.19
C ARG A 268 -21.54 4.25 -17.32
N ARG A 269 -20.97 5.32 -17.90
CA ARG A 269 -20.89 6.63 -17.23
C ARG A 269 -22.32 7.13 -17.02
N VAL A 270 -22.98 6.70 -15.95
CA VAL A 270 -24.25 7.28 -15.55
C VAL A 270 -23.93 8.70 -15.15
N SER A 271 -24.43 9.67 -15.92
CA SER A 271 -24.63 11.01 -15.41
C SER A 271 -25.64 10.87 -14.29
N VAL A 272 -25.18 10.57 -13.08
CA VAL A 272 -25.94 10.93 -11.90
C VAL A 272 -25.98 12.44 -11.98
N ALA A 273 -27.07 12.96 -12.55
CA ALA A 273 -27.55 14.28 -12.24
C ALA A 273 -27.82 14.21 -10.73
N LEU A 274 -26.79 14.52 -9.95
CA LEU A 274 -27.01 14.79 -8.54
C LEU A 274 -27.84 16.06 -8.53
N ALA A 275 -29.13 15.86 -8.33
CA ALA A 275 -30.05 16.84 -7.83
C ALA A 275 -29.61 17.22 -6.41
N THR A 276 -28.52 17.97 -6.29
CA THR A 276 -28.26 18.86 -5.16
C THR A 276 -27.32 19.96 -5.66
N GLY A 277 -27.74 21.21 -5.53
CA GLY A 277 -26.92 22.39 -5.78
C GLY A 277 -25.80 22.56 -4.75
N ALA A 278 -25.03 21.51 -4.47
CA ALA A 278 -23.85 21.56 -3.61
C ALA A 278 -22.65 22.03 -4.43
N ALA A 279 -22.67 23.31 -4.79
CA ALA A 279 -21.47 24.02 -5.20
C ALA A 279 -20.42 23.88 -4.08
N ALA A 280 -19.23 23.37 -4.43
CA ALA A 280 -17.92 23.62 -3.79
C ALA A 280 -17.92 24.12 -2.32
N GLY A 281 -18.60 23.41 -1.43
CA GLY A 281 -18.84 23.84 -0.05
C GLY A 281 -18.74 22.67 0.90
N ARG A 282 -18.13 22.91 2.07
CA ARG A 282 -17.91 21.96 3.18
C ARG A 282 -19.15 21.08 3.39
N VAL A 283 -19.04 19.81 3.02
CA VAL A 283 -20.12 18.84 3.23
C VAL A 283 -20.12 18.45 4.71
N ALA A 284 -21.12 18.93 5.46
CA ALA A 284 -21.23 18.70 6.90
C ALA A 284 -21.51 17.23 7.27
N THR A 285 -22.08 16.44 6.35
CA THR A 285 -22.30 14.98 6.49
C THR A 285 -22.34 14.29 5.12
N LEU A 286 -21.66 13.13 4.98
CA LEU A 286 -21.76 12.25 3.80
C LEU A 286 -22.91 11.23 3.93
N SER A 287 -23.57 11.22 5.10
CA SER A 287 -24.74 10.40 5.42
C SER A 287 -25.87 10.59 4.40
N GLY A 288 -26.40 9.48 3.87
CA GLY A 288 -27.53 9.48 2.94
C GLY A 288 -27.15 9.55 1.45
N LEU A 289 -25.86 9.67 1.11
CA LEU A 289 -25.42 9.47 -0.27
C LEU A 289 -25.63 8.00 -0.66
N PRO A 290 -26.40 7.71 -1.73
CA PRO A 290 -26.63 6.35 -2.14
C PRO A 290 -25.31 5.67 -2.49
N ARG A 291 -25.23 4.36 -2.27
CA ARG A 291 -24.24 3.53 -2.96
C ARG A 291 -24.35 3.83 -4.45
N LEU A 292 -23.23 4.14 -5.09
CA LEU A 292 -23.23 4.35 -6.54
C LEU A 292 -23.76 3.07 -7.22
N PRO A 293 -24.80 3.17 -8.07
CA PRO A 293 -25.50 2.00 -8.64
C PRO A 293 -24.69 1.22 -9.69
N GLN A 294 -23.48 1.66 -10.04
CA GLN A 294 -22.71 1.09 -11.14
C GLN A 294 -21.94 -0.17 -10.71
N GLY A 295 -22.11 -1.26 -11.46
CA GLY A 295 -21.20 -2.41 -11.47
C GLY A 295 -20.87 -2.96 -10.09
N ILE A 296 -21.87 -3.48 -9.38
CA ILE A 296 -21.71 -3.97 -8.01
C ILE A 296 -21.09 -5.37 -8.04
N PRO A 297 -19.87 -5.58 -7.49
CA PRO A 297 -19.33 -6.92 -7.38
C PRO A 297 -20.24 -7.81 -6.54
N GLY A 298 -20.59 -8.97 -7.10
CA GLY A 298 -21.60 -9.92 -6.63
C GLY A 298 -22.81 -10.08 -7.58
N SER A 299 -22.80 -9.43 -8.75
CA SER A 299 -23.91 -9.46 -9.72
C SER A 299 -23.82 -10.58 -10.76
N GLY A 300 -22.77 -11.40 -10.74
CA GLY A 300 -22.55 -12.48 -11.70
C GLY A 300 -21.68 -12.10 -12.90
N VAL A 301 -21.84 -12.88 -13.98
CA VAL A 301 -21.13 -12.67 -15.23
C VAL A 301 -21.65 -11.42 -15.92
N SER A 302 -20.73 -10.62 -16.43
CA SER A 302 -21.02 -9.39 -17.17
C SER A 302 -20.79 -9.61 -18.67
N LEU A 303 -21.67 -9.06 -19.50
CA LEU A 303 -21.54 -9.03 -20.96
C LEU A 303 -21.36 -7.59 -21.42
N GLY A 304 -20.32 -7.36 -22.21
CA GLY A 304 -20.01 -6.06 -22.78
C GLY A 304 -20.80 -5.84 -24.05
N THR A 305 -21.54 -4.73 -24.11
CA THR A 305 -22.31 -4.31 -25.29
C THR A 305 -21.92 -2.88 -25.68
N ALA A 306 -22.10 -2.53 -26.95
CA ALA A 306 -21.95 -1.15 -27.41
C ALA A 306 -23.17 -0.30 -26.98
N ASP A 307 -24.34 -0.92 -26.99
CA ASP A 307 -25.61 -0.38 -26.50
C ASP A 307 -26.27 -1.42 -25.57
N PRO A 308 -26.33 -1.13 -24.25
CA PRO A 308 -26.98 -2.00 -23.26
C PRO A 308 -28.46 -2.29 -23.50
N GLU A 309 -29.16 -1.37 -24.18
CA GLU A 309 -30.60 -1.48 -24.43
C GLU A 309 -30.90 -2.24 -25.72
N ALA A 310 -29.89 -2.45 -26.58
CA ALA A 310 -30.05 -3.19 -27.81
C ALA A 310 -30.35 -4.67 -27.52
N ALA A 311 -31.27 -5.24 -28.31
CA ALA A 311 -31.53 -6.67 -28.25
C ALA A 311 -30.25 -7.47 -28.56
N LEU A 312 -29.89 -8.36 -27.64
CA LEU A 312 -28.73 -9.24 -27.84
C LEU A 312 -29.00 -10.18 -29.02
N THR A 313 -27.98 -10.38 -29.85
CA THR A 313 -28.01 -11.28 -31.01
C THR A 313 -26.74 -12.13 -31.08
N GLY A 314 -26.76 -13.18 -31.91
CA GLY A 314 -25.61 -14.06 -32.14
C GLY A 314 -25.05 -14.68 -30.86
N LEU A 315 -23.72 -14.74 -30.76
CA LEU A 315 -23.01 -15.38 -29.64
C LEU A 315 -23.38 -14.77 -28.27
N ALA A 316 -23.63 -13.46 -28.20
CA ALA A 316 -24.02 -12.79 -26.97
C ALA A 316 -25.38 -13.28 -26.43
N LEU A 317 -26.36 -13.48 -27.30
CA LEU A 317 -27.67 -14.03 -26.92
C LEU A 317 -27.55 -15.50 -26.48
N GLU A 318 -26.76 -16.29 -27.20
CA GLU A 318 -26.53 -17.70 -26.88
C GLU A 318 -25.88 -17.87 -25.51
N LEU A 319 -24.88 -17.04 -25.18
CA LEU A 319 -24.22 -17.05 -23.86
C LEU A 319 -25.18 -16.65 -22.74
N LYS A 320 -26.06 -15.66 -22.97
CA LYS A 320 -27.10 -15.29 -22.00
C LYS A 320 -28.07 -16.44 -21.76
N GLN A 321 -28.58 -17.07 -22.83
CA GLN A 321 -29.49 -18.22 -22.73
C GLN A 321 -28.83 -19.41 -22.02
N LEU A 322 -27.55 -19.67 -22.30
CA LEU A 322 -26.77 -20.72 -21.65
C LEU A 322 -26.64 -20.44 -20.15
N ALA A 323 -26.38 -19.19 -19.75
CA ALA A 323 -26.33 -18.77 -18.36
C ALA A 323 -27.69 -18.93 -17.66
N GLU A 324 -28.78 -18.48 -18.28
CA GLU A 324 -30.15 -18.59 -17.77
C GLU A 324 -30.56 -20.06 -17.58
N ALA A 325 -30.30 -20.91 -18.57
CA ALA A 325 -30.59 -22.35 -18.51
C ALA A 325 -29.86 -23.06 -17.35
N ASN A 326 -28.71 -22.53 -16.95
CA ASN A 326 -27.88 -23.09 -15.87
C ASN A 326 -27.94 -22.28 -14.57
N LYS A 327 -28.86 -21.30 -14.46
CA LYS A 327 -29.04 -20.43 -13.29
C LYS A 327 -27.77 -19.68 -12.90
N ILE A 328 -26.92 -19.36 -13.87
CA ILE A 328 -25.73 -18.54 -13.68
C ILE A 328 -26.17 -17.07 -13.72
N PRO A 329 -25.96 -16.27 -12.65
CA PRO A 329 -26.30 -14.85 -12.68
C PRO A 329 -25.54 -14.13 -13.81
N PHE A 330 -26.29 -13.35 -14.60
CA PHE A 330 -25.79 -12.75 -15.84
C PHE A 330 -26.36 -11.33 -16.01
N ALA A 331 -25.50 -10.37 -16.32
CA ALA A 331 -25.83 -8.95 -16.49
C ALA A 331 -25.27 -8.42 -17.81
N ALA A 332 -26.08 -7.69 -18.58
CA ALA A 332 -25.70 -7.16 -19.90
C ALA A 332 -25.51 -5.63 -19.95
N ASP A 333 -25.48 -4.95 -18.80
CA ASP A 333 -25.47 -3.48 -18.69
C ASP A 333 -24.05 -2.88 -18.58
N PHE A 334 -23.10 -3.37 -19.38
CA PHE A 334 -21.70 -2.93 -19.35
C PHE A 334 -21.23 -2.41 -20.70
N SER A 335 -20.53 -1.28 -20.69
CA SER A 335 -19.92 -0.73 -21.91
C SER A 335 -18.56 -1.35 -22.13
N ALA A 336 -18.39 -1.95 -23.32
CA ALA A 336 -17.13 -2.48 -23.78
C ALA A 336 -16.71 -1.73 -25.05
N PRO A 337 -15.98 -0.60 -24.95
CA PRO A 337 -15.31 -0.08 -26.14
C PRO A 337 -14.35 -1.16 -26.63
N LEU A 338 -14.57 -1.67 -27.84
CA LEU A 338 -13.62 -2.58 -28.48
C LEU A 338 -12.23 -1.92 -28.47
N PRO A 339 -11.15 -2.65 -28.18
CA PRO A 339 -9.80 -2.11 -28.33
C PRO A 339 -9.61 -1.68 -29.78
N ARG A 340 -9.56 -0.36 -30.01
CA ARG A 340 -9.29 0.22 -31.33
C ARG A 340 -7.84 0.67 -31.36
N PRO A 341 -7.08 0.33 -32.43
CA PRO A 341 -5.76 0.88 -32.62
C PRO A 341 -5.83 2.40 -32.71
N ARG A 342 -5.19 3.13 -31.79
CA ARG A 342 -5.10 4.60 -31.86
C ARG A 342 -4.06 5.08 -32.88
N TYR A 343 -3.08 4.22 -33.20
CA TYR A 343 -2.00 4.52 -34.14
C TYR A 343 -2.04 3.60 -35.36
N GLY A 344 -2.25 4.20 -36.54
CA GLY A 344 -2.33 3.54 -37.84
C GLY A 344 -3.28 4.31 -38.77
N PRO A 345 -3.10 4.29 -40.11
CA PRO A 345 -4.04 4.93 -41.03
C PRO A 345 -5.42 4.29 -40.81
N SER A 346 -6.39 5.09 -40.36
CA SER A 346 -7.83 4.74 -40.23
C SER A 346 -8.10 3.25 -40.41
N ALA A 347 -7.74 2.43 -39.41
CA ALA A 347 -7.86 0.99 -39.54
C ALA A 347 -9.34 0.67 -39.85
N PRO A 348 -9.64 -0.03 -40.96
CA PRO A 348 -11.01 -0.31 -41.35
C PRO A 348 -11.74 -1.04 -40.21
N GLU A 349 -13.06 -0.91 -40.16
CA GLU A 349 -13.93 -1.62 -39.22
C GLU A 349 -13.47 -3.08 -39.05
N SER A 350 -12.88 -3.41 -37.89
CA SER A 350 -12.45 -4.75 -37.48
C SER A 350 -11.51 -5.50 -38.46
N SER A 351 -10.19 -5.28 -38.38
CA SER A 351 -9.20 -6.15 -39.03
C SER A 351 -9.08 -7.50 -38.33
N GLY A 352 -10.05 -8.41 -38.52
CA GLY A 352 -9.92 -9.83 -38.17
C GLY A 352 -10.76 -10.36 -37.01
N MET A 353 -11.62 -9.54 -36.38
CA MET A 353 -12.63 -10.06 -35.43
C MET A 353 -13.69 -10.88 -36.19
N PRO A 354 -14.05 -12.09 -35.74
CA PRO A 354 -15.13 -12.84 -36.35
C PRO A 354 -16.48 -12.16 -36.10
N GLN A 355 -17.47 -12.42 -36.98
CA GLN A 355 -18.84 -11.94 -36.76
C GLN A 355 -19.45 -12.46 -35.45
N ARG A 356 -19.00 -13.65 -35.00
CA ARG A 356 -19.42 -14.25 -33.73
C ARG A 356 -18.42 -13.87 -32.63
N PHE A 357 -18.60 -12.68 -32.08
CA PHE A 357 -17.79 -12.12 -31.00
C PHE A 357 -18.62 -11.84 -29.74
N ALA A 358 -18.03 -12.05 -28.57
CA ALA A 358 -18.56 -11.59 -27.28
C ALA A 358 -17.44 -11.10 -26.36
N HIS A 359 -17.72 -10.08 -25.55
CA HIS A 359 -16.86 -9.67 -24.43
C HIS A 359 -17.56 -10.09 -23.14
N LEU A 360 -16.95 -11.00 -22.37
CA LEU A 360 -17.39 -11.42 -21.04
C LEU A 360 -16.47 -10.86 -19.94
N GLY A 361 -17.01 -10.66 -18.75
CA GLY A 361 -16.27 -10.12 -17.62
C GLY A 361 -17.01 -10.33 -16.31
N ILE A 362 -16.55 -9.62 -15.28
CA ILE A 362 -17.23 -9.47 -13.99
C ILE A 362 -17.22 -7.99 -13.61
N ALA A 363 -18.10 -7.60 -12.70
CA ALA A 363 -18.13 -6.24 -12.20
C ALA A 363 -16.84 -5.90 -11.44
N VAL A 364 -16.19 -4.81 -11.84
CA VAL A 364 -15.00 -4.25 -11.18
C VAL A 364 -15.36 -2.89 -10.62
N ARG A 365 -15.21 -2.72 -9.30
CA ARG A 365 -15.39 -1.42 -8.65
C ARG A 365 -14.05 -0.70 -8.52
N TRP A 366 -14.08 0.62 -8.64
CA TRP A 366 -12.89 1.50 -8.68
C TRP A 366 -11.87 1.10 -9.76
N PRO A 367 -12.30 0.86 -11.02
CA PRO A 367 -11.43 0.35 -12.08
C PRO A 367 -10.21 1.26 -12.26
N THR A 368 -9.04 0.67 -12.49
CA THR A 368 -7.76 1.37 -12.74
C THR A 368 -7.26 2.26 -11.60
N THR A 369 -7.80 2.07 -10.39
CA THR A 369 -7.29 2.68 -9.17
C THR A 369 -6.42 1.69 -8.39
N PRO A 370 -5.63 2.15 -7.40
CA PRO A 370 -4.84 1.27 -6.54
C PRO A 370 -5.65 0.23 -5.73
N ALA A 371 -6.96 0.43 -5.57
CA ALA A 371 -7.84 -0.49 -4.84
C ALA A 371 -9.10 -0.84 -5.62
N GLU A 372 -8.88 -1.37 -6.83
CA GLU A 372 -9.92 -2.13 -7.52
C GLU A 372 -10.43 -3.27 -6.64
N PHE A 373 -11.71 -3.61 -6.74
CA PHE A 373 -12.18 -4.86 -6.14
C PHE A 373 -13.24 -5.57 -6.97
N VAL A 374 -13.23 -6.90 -6.84
CA VAL A 374 -14.10 -7.86 -7.54
C VAL A 374 -14.75 -8.80 -6.53
N ALA A 375 -15.73 -9.58 -6.98
CA ALA A 375 -16.34 -10.65 -6.17
C ALA A 375 -15.88 -12.02 -6.68
N TYR A 376 -15.44 -12.86 -5.75
CA TYR A 376 -14.99 -14.22 -6.04
C TYR A 376 -16.12 -15.08 -6.61
N GLY A 377 -17.35 -14.91 -6.13
CA GLY A 377 -18.52 -15.61 -6.67
C GLY A 377 -18.79 -15.30 -8.15
N ASP A 378 -18.61 -14.05 -8.58
CA ASP A 378 -18.75 -13.68 -10.00
C ASP A 378 -17.70 -14.37 -10.86
N LEU A 379 -16.47 -14.48 -10.35
CA LEU A 379 -15.38 -15.18 -11.02
C LEU A 379 -15.68 -16.69 -11.17
N GLN A 380 -16.27 -17.32 -10.14
CA GLN A 380 -16.71 -18.72 -10.22
C GLN A 380 -17.81 -18.92 -11.26
N ASN A 381 -18.78 -18.00 -11.31
CA ASN A 381 -19.86 -17.99 -12.30
C ASN A 381 -19.31 -17.85 -13.73
N LEU A 382 -18.32 -16.99 -13.93
CA LEU A 382 -17.64 -16.81 -15.21
C LEU A 382 -16.95 -18.09 -15.68
N VAL A 383 -16.18 -18.76 -14.79
CA VAL A 383 -15.54 -20.04 -15.11
C VAL A 383 -16.58 -21.09 -15.52
N ALA A 384 -17.69 -21.21 -14.77
CA ALA A 384 -18.76 -22.16 -15.07
C ALA A 384 -19.40 -21.91 -16.44
N LEU A 385 -19.66 -20.65 -16.80
CA LEU A 385 -20.23 -20.30 -18.10
C LEU A 385 -19.26 -20.63 -19.24
N LEU A 386 -17.97 -20.30 -19.08
CA LEU A 386 -16.94 -20.60 -20.08
C LEU A 386 -16.77 -22.11 -20.27
N GLU A 387 -16.86 -22.89 -19.20
CA GLU A 387 -16.78 -24.36 -19.25
C GLU A 387 -17.96 -24.97 -20.04
N LEU A 388 -19.19 -24.54 -19.74
CA LEU A 388 -20.39 -24.95 -20.46
C LEU A 388 -20.29 -24.63 -21.95
N TYR A 389 -19.90 -23.39 -22.28
CA TYR A 389 -19.73 -22.94 -23.64
C TYR A 389 -18.65 -23.77 -24.35
N ALA A 390 -17.50 -23.98 -23.71
CA ALA A 390 -16.38 -24.69 -24.30
C ALA A 390 -16.69 -26.18 -24.59
N GLN A 391 -17.44 -26.85 -23.72
CA GLN A 391 -17.82 -28.26 -23.90
C GLN A 391 -19.09 -28.46 -24.75
N GLY A 392 -19.87 -27.41 -25.00
CA GLY A 392 -21.15 -27.54 -25.73
C GLY A 392 -22.19 -28.34 -24.95
N SER A 393 -22.07 -28.37 -23.62
CA SER A 393 -22.93 -29.10 -22.69
C SER A 393 -24.12 -28.26 -22.24
N THR A 394 -25.27 -28.90 -22.00
CA THR A 394 -26.48 -28.24 -21.46
C THR A 394 -26.55 -28.27 -19.93
N SER A 395 -25.60 -28.91 -19.24
CA SER A 395 -25.54 -29.01 -17.78
C SER A 395 -24.11 -29.16 -17.27
N VAL A 396 -23.82 -28.61 -16.09
CA VAL A 396 -22.55 -28.76 -15.36
C VAL A 396 -22.62 -30.02 -14.49
N GLU A 397 -21.61 -30.90 -14.53
CA GLU A 397 -21.44 -31.91 -13.47
C GLU A 397 -21.10 -31.18 -12.16
N ALA A 398 -21.91 -31.40 -11.11
CA ALA A 398 -21.78 -30.68 -9.85
C ALA A 398 -20.35 -30.77 -9.31
N ALA A 399 -19.60 -29.66 -9.41
CA ALA A 399 -18.33 -29.53 -8.73
C ALA A 399 -18.59 -29.72 -7.23
N SER A 400 -17.80 -30.60 -6.61
CA SER A 400 -17.69 -30.76 -5.16
C SER A 400 -17.70 -29.37 -4.51
N THR A 401 -18.85 -28.98 -3.96
CA THR A 401 -18.98 -27.81 -3.09
C THR A 401 -18.35 -28.19 -1.76
N ALA A 402 -17.04 -28.37 -1.74
CA ALA A 402 -16.30 -28.06 -0.54
C ALA A 402 -16.53 -26.57 -0.32
N SER A 403 -17.36 -26.23 0.65
CA SER A 403 -17.37 -24.90 1.24
C SER A 403 -16.01 -24.69 1.90
N THR A 404 -14.98 -24.44 1.08
CA THR A 404 -13.84 -23.67 1.54
C THR A 404 -14.42 -22.30 1.83
N GLN A 405 -14.87 -22.11 3.08
CA GLN A 405 -14.64 -20.86 3.76
C GLN A 405 -13.24 -20.45 3.32
N VAL A 406 -13.14 -19.33 2.62
CA VAL A 406 -11.87 -18.62 2.52
C VAL A 406 -11.53 -18.37 3.98
N ALA A 407 -10.70 -19.25 4.56
CA ALA A 407 -10.15 -19.02 5.87
C ALA A 407 -9.58 -17.60 5.80
N PRO A 408 -9.88 -16.71 6.76
CA PRO A 408 -9.29 -15.39 6.79
C PRO A 408 -7.77 -15.58 6.93
N GLY A 409 -7.11 -15.74 5.80
CA GLY A 409 -5.68 -15.99 5.65
C GLY A 409 -4.94 -14.68 5.66
N ILE A 410 -5.32 -13.75 6.54
CA ILE A 410 -4.31 -12.90 7.15
C ILE A 410 -3.65 -13.84 8.16
N GLN A 411 -2.50 -14.41 7.81
CA GLN A 411 -1.58 -14.73 8.88
C GLN A 411 -1.37 -13.41 9.63
N PRO A 412 -1.79 -13.29 10.91
CA PRO A 412 -1.26 -12.21 11.72
C PRO A 412 0.27 -12.28 11.61
N PRO A 413 1.00 -11.15 11.68
CA PRO A 413 2.46 -11.21 11.73
C PRO A 413 2.83 -12.28 12.76
N ARG A 414 3.57 -13.30 12.32
CA ARG A 414 3.97 -14.43 13.16
C ARG A 414 4.52 -13.85 14.46
N HIS A 415 4.01 -14.32 15.61
CA HIS A 415 4.75 -14.21 16.85
C HIS A 415 6.15 -14.77 16.58
N VAL A 416 7.13 -13.90 16.47
CA VAL A 416 8.53 -14.30 16.35
C VAL A 416 8.97 -14.73 17.75
N SER A 417 8.57 -15.92 18.17
CA SER A 417 9.31 -16.64 19.20
C SER A 417 10.55 -17.21 18.55
N ARG A 418 11.60 -16.39 18.45
CA ARG A 418 12.95 -16.90 18.26
C ARG A 418 13.53 -17.14 19.64
N ASN A 419 13.79 -18.42 19.96
CA ASN A 419 14.64 -18.80 21.07
C ASN A 419 16.06 -18.29 20.77
N PHE A 420 16.39 -17.11 21.29
CA PHE A 420 17.74 -16.59 21.33
C PHE A 420 18.43 -17.10 22.60
N THR A 421 18.81 -18.38 22.60
CA THR A 421 19.70 -18.92 23.64
C THR A 421 21.13 -18.91 23.11
N GLY A 422 21.92 -17.94 23.58
CA GLY A 422 23.38 -18.01 23.55
C GLY A 422 24.08 -16.84 22.87
N LEU A 423 24.11 -15.66 23.51
CA LEU A 423 25.17 -14.65 23.28
C LEU A 423 25.52 -13.92 24.59
N PRO A 424 26.81 -13.72 24.93
CA PRO A 424 27.23 -13.06 26.17
C PRO A 424 27.41 -11.53 26.02
N LEU A 425 27.22 -10.83 27.16
CA LEU A 425 27.50 -9.42 27.51
C LEU A 425 26.73 -8.30 26.76
N GLN A 426 25.72 -7.77 27.47
CA GLN A 426 24.79 -6.64 27.24
C GLN A 426 25.05 -5.68 26.04
N THR A 427 24.33 -5.89 24.93
CA THR A 427 23.97 -4.84 23.94
C THR A 427 22.50 -5.02 23.56
N GLY A 428 21.69 -3.95 23.57
CA GLY A 428 20.27 -3.98 23.16
C GLY A 428 20.07 -4.28 21.66
N PRO A 429 18.81 -4.45 21.21
CA PRO A 429 18.52 -4.65 19.79
C PRO A 429 18.93 -3.43 18.94
N PRO A 430 19.36 -3.61 17.67
CA PRO A 430 19.67 -2.50 16.78
C PRO A 430 18.47 -1.55 16.62
N ALA A 431 18.73 -0.24 16.57
CA ALA A 431 17.67 0.77 16.43
C ALA A 431 16.79 0.56 15.17
N THR A 432 17.37 0.01 14.09
CA THR A 432 16.65 -0.35 12.87
C THR A 432 15.67 -1.51 13.05
N GLU A 433 15.97 -2.49 13.90
CA GLU A 433 15.05 -3.59 14.22
C GLU A 433 13.90 -3.13 15.13
N ILE A 434 14.21 -2.23 16.09
CA ILE A 434 13.21 -1.54 16.91
C ILE A 434 12.26 -0.76 15.98
N LEU A 435 12.82 0.09 15.12
CA LEU A 435 12.06 0.92 14.19
C LEU A 435 11.15 0.08 13.30
N LYS A 436 11.69 -0.98 12.68
CA LYS A 436 10.89 -1.86 11.82
C LYS A 436 9.67 -2.40 12.56
N THR A 437 9.85 -2.84 13.80
CA THR A 437 8.77 -3.40 14.63
C THR A 437 7.72 -2.34 14.96
N LEU A 438 8.14 -1.12 15.30
CA LEU A 438 7.24 -0.01 15.60
C LEU A 438 6.48 0.50 14.37
N VAL A 439 7.15 0.60 13.22
CA VAL A 439 6.56 0.99 11.93
C VAL A 439 5.52 -0.04 11.47
N GLU A 440 5.71 -1.33 11.74
CA GLU A 440 4.73 -2.37 11.38
C GLU A 440 3.61 -2.54 12.43
N THR A 441 3.67 -1.82 13.55
CA THR A 441 2.62 -1.78 14.58
C THR A 441 1.66 -0.63 14.31
N TYR A 442 0.34 -0.88 14.34
CA TYR A 442 -0.68 0.14 14.08
C TYR A 442 -1.13 0.82 15.38
N GLY A 443 -1.31 2.14 15.35
CA GLY A 443 -1.87 2.90 16.48
C GLY A 443 -2.23 4.31 16.08
N VAL A 444 -3.46 4.51 15.60
CA VAL A 444 -3.99 5.85 15.26
C VAL A 444 -4.23 6.66 16.54
N SER A 445 -4.23 8.00 16.48
CA SER A 445 -4.50 8.87 17.63
C SER A 445 -5.77 8.44 18.40
N GLY A 446 -5.61 8.15 19.70
CA GLY A 446 -6.61 7.60 20.62
C GLY A 446 -6.67 6.07 20.68
N HIS A 447 -5.84 5.37 19.90
CA HIS A 447 -5.78 3.91 19.76
C HIS A 447 -4.34 3.36 19.82
N GLU A 448 -3.46 4.02 20.59
CA GLU A 448 -2.01 3.75 20.67
C GLU A 448 -1.67 2.51 21.52
N GLY A 449 -2.66 1.82 22.08
CA GLY A 449 -2.47 0.73 23.04
C GLY A 449 -1.50 -0.35 22.58
N MET A 450 -1.61 -0.79 21.33
CA MET A 450 -0.70 -1.78 20.76
C MET A 450 0.73 -1.26 20.62
N VAL A 451 0.91 0.01 20.25
CA VAL A 451 2.24 0.64 20.13
C VAL A 451 2.87 0.74 21.52
N ARG A 452 2.11 1.17 22.53
CA ARG A 452 2.56 1.23 23.93
C ARG A 452 2.99 -0.13 24.46
N GLU A 453 2.23 -1.18 24.18
CA GLU A 453 2.59 -2.56 24.56
C GLU A 453 3.90 -3.00 23.89
N VAL A 454 4.06 -2.72 22.59
CA VAL A 454 5.28 -3.05 21.85
C VAL A 454 6.48 -2.31 22.41
N ILE A 455 6.37 -1.00 22.67
CA ILE A 455 7.43 -0.20 23.30
C ILE A 455 7.78 -0.79 24.67
N THR A 456 6.78 -1.11 25.49
CA THR A 456 6.97 -1.72 26.82
C THR A 456 7.75 -3.03 26.75
N ARG A 457 7.46 -3.88 25.76
CA ARG A 457 8.20 -5.15 25.56
C ARG A 457 9.62 -4.94 25.03
N LEU A 458 9.86 -3.88 24.27
CA LEU A 458 11.17 -3.59 23.67
C LEU A 458 12.10 -2.82 24.63
N LEU A 459 11.57 -2.29 25.73
CA LEU A 459 12.36 -1.67 26.78
C LEU A 459 13.34 -2.65 27.42
N PRO A 460 14.48 -2.16 27.93
CA PRO A 460 15.41 -2.98 28.69
C PRO A 460 14.74 -3.66 29.89
N PRO A 461 15.14 -4.89 30.29
CA PRO A 461 14.52 -5.61 31.39
C PRO A 461 14.53 -4.88 32.76
N TRP A 462 15.43 -3.92 32.94
CA TRP A 462 15.51 -3.12 34.16
C TRP A 462 14.51 -1.96 34.19
N ALA A 463 13.97 -1.57 33.03
CA ALA A 463 13.10 -0.42 32.89
C ALA A 463 11.74 -0.71 33.55
N LYS A 464 11.22 0.28 34.29
CA LYS A 464 9.94 0.21 34.97
C LYS A 464 9.08 1.40 34.54
N PRO A 465 8.49 1.37 33.33
CA PRO A 465 7.65 2.46 32.88
C PRO A 465 6.32 2.47 33.64
N GLU A 466 5.72 3.66 33.77
CA GLU A 466 4.33 3.86 34.21
C GLU A 466 3.48 4.31 33.01
N THR A 467 2.18 3.97 33.01
CA THR A 467 1.22 4.54 32.06
C THR A 467 0.32 5.52 32.82
N ASP A 468 0.20 6.75 32.32
CA ASP A 468 -0.68 7.75 32.95
C ASP A 468 -2.14 7.66 32.47
N ALA A 469 -2.99 8.53 33.00
CA ALA A 469 -4.42 8.55 32.66
C ALA A 469 -4.72 8.98 31.22
N ALA A 470 -3.80 9.69 30.55
CA ALA A 470 -3.90 10.03 29.13
C ALA A 470 -3.38 8.90 28.22
N GLY A 471 -2.82 7.83 28.81
CA GLY A 471 -2.27 6.69 28.08
C GLY A 471 -0.80 6.87 27.68
N ASN A 472 -0.14 7.93 28.12
CA ASN A 472 1.29 8.13 27.87
C ASN A 472 2.12 7.06 28.60
N LEU A 473 3.20 6.59 28.00
CA LEU A 473 4.18 5.72 28.65
C LEU A 473 5.35 6.54 29.18
N ILE A 474 5.68 6.41 30.45
CA ILE A 474 6.67 7.26 31.13
C ILE A 474 7.73 6.39 31.77
N LEU A 475 8.99 6.56 31.37
CA LEU A 475 10.14 5.95 32.03
C LEU A 475 10.98 7.03 32.72
N ARG A 476 11.01 7.00 34.05
CA ARG A 476 11.82 7.91 34.87
C ARG A 476 13.18 7.28 35.20
N LEU A 477 14.25 7.97 34.84
CA LEU A 477 15.64 7.66 35.18
C LEU A 477 16.13 8.72 36.17
N ALA A 478 15.88 8.47 37.46
CA ALA A 478 16.28 9.37 38.54
C ALA A 478 17.42 8.76 39.35
N SER A 479 18.39 9.60 39.73
CA SER A 479 19.48 9.20 40.63
C SER A 479 18.93 8.63 41.95
N LYS A 480 19.38 7.43 42.34
CA LYS A 480 19.61 7.15 43.77
C LYS A 480 20.78 8.06 44.19
N ALA A 481 20.71 8.71 45.36
CA ALA A 481 21.64 9.77 45.76
C ALA A 481 23.12 9.48 45.41
N VAL A 482 23.82 10.49 44.84
CA VAL A 482 25.25 10.39 44.53
C VAL A 482 26.06 10.48 45.84
N PRO A 483 27.08 9.62 46.07
CA PRO A 483 27.98 9.71 47.23
C PRO A 483 28.76 11.03 47.36
N SER A 484 28.94 11.74 46.25
CA SER A 484 29.47 13.10 46.19
C SER A 484 28.34 14.07 45.86
N ALA A 485 27.79 14.70 46.89
CA ALA A 485 26.65 15.60 46.80
C ALA A 485 26.91 16.75 45.81
N PRO A 486 25.89 17.19 45.03
CA PRO A 486 25.93 18.50 44.40
C PRO A 486 26.10 19.60 45.46
N PRO A 487 26.57 20.81 45.11
CA PRO A 487 26.69 21.92 46.05
C PRO A 487 25.39 22.10 46.84
N PRO A 488 25.44 22.39 48.15
CA PRO A 488 24.24 22.53 48.97
C PRO A 488 23.30 23.56 48.34
N GLY A 489 22.11 23.11 47.92
CA GLY A 489 21.00 23.98 47.47
C GLY A 489 20.55 23.86 46.01
N LYS A 490 21.26 23.15 45.10
CA LYS A 490 20.84 23.06 43.68
C LYS A 490 20.52 21.61 43.27
N LYS A 491 19.24 21.31 43.00
CA LYS A 491 18.77 20.03 42.45
C LYS A 491 19.24 19.89 40.98
N PRO A 492 19.47 18.66 40.47
CA PRO A 492 19.81 18.46 39.06
C PRO A 492 18.68 18.95 38.14
N ALA A 493 19.05 19.49 36.98
CA ALA A 493 18.10 19.89 35.94
C ALA A 493 17.20 18.70 35.58
N ARG A 494 15.89 18.95 35.52
CA ARG A 494 14.90 17.94 35.11
C ARG A 494 14.75 18.01 33.60
N ILE A 495 15.04 16.90 32.92
CA ILE A 495 14.99 16.80 31.46
C ILE A 495 13.89 15.81 31.08
N VAL A 496 13.04 16.18 30.13
CA VAL A 496 12.08 15.28 29.49
C VAL A 496 12.45 15.13 28.03
N PHE A 497 12.49 13.90 27.52
CA PHE A 497 12.42 13.65 26.08
C PHE A 497 11.04 13.10 25.77
N VAL A 498 10.39 13.63 24.74
CA VAL A 498 9.04 13.23 24.33
C VAL A 498 9.02 12.85 22.87
N ALA A 499 8.45 11.68 22.57
CA ALA A 499 8.21 11.17 21.21
C ALA A 499 6.78 10.61 21.17
N HIS A 500 6.04 10.77 20.08
CA HIS A 500 4.63 10.37 20.04
C HIS A 500 4.43 8.96 19.48
N MET A 501 3.47 8.24 20.07
CA MET A 501 3.16 6.86 19.69
C MET A 501 2.16 6.77 18.55
N ASP A 502 1.31 7.79 18.39
CA ASP A 502 0.25 7.75 17.42
C ASP A 502 0.75 7.85 15.98
N GLU A 503 -0.19 7.74 15.05
CA GLU A 503 0.03 7.99 13.64
C GLU A 503 -1.28 8.51 13.05
N ILE A 504 -1.19 9.24 11.95
CA ILE A 504 -2.38 9.64 11.20
C ILE A 504 -3.24 8.43 10.76
N GLY A 505 -4.53 8.63 10.54
CA GLY A 505 -5.44 7.59 10.08
C GLY A 505 -6.89 8.06 10.03
N TYR A 506 -7.83 7.13 10.17
CA TYR A 506 -9.25 7.43 10.30
C TYR A 506 -9.88 6.63 11.44
N VAL A 507 -11.09 7.03 11.84
CA VAL A 507 -11.97 6.25 12.72
C VAL A 507 -13.34 6.10 12.07
N VAL A 508 -14.02 4.97 12.31
CA VAL A 508 -15.40 4.78 11.87
C VAL A 508 -16.29 5.76 12.63
N ARG A 509 -16.94 6.68 11.91
CA ARG A 509 -17.85 7.67 12.48
C ARG A 509 -19.30 7.20 12.48
N SER A 510 -19.74 6.59 11.38
CA SER A 510 -21.08 6.00 11.29
C SER A 510 -21.11 4.85 10.28
N ILE A 511 -22.13 4.00 10.40
CA ILE A 511 -22.39 2.88 9.50
C ILE A 511 -23.72 3.15 8.82
N SER A 512 -23.72 3.23 7.49
CA SER A 512 -24.93 3.47 6.72
C SER A 512 -25.76 2.19 6.55
N ALA A 513 -27.04 2.34 6.22
CA ALA A 513 -27.97 1.22 6.04
C ALA A 513 -27.52 0.23 4.93
N ASP A 514 -26.83 0.72 3.90
CA ASP A 514 -26.24 -0.04 2.79
C ASP A 514 -24.83 -0.59 3.06
N GLY A 515 -24.35 -0.47 4.31
CA GLY A 515 -23.11 -1.07 4.79
C GLY A 515 -21.83 -0.30 4.43
N ILE A 516 -21.94 0.95 4.00
CA ILE A 516 -20.78 1.84 3.78
C ILE A 516 -20.42 2.52 5.10
N LEU A 517 -19.13 2.68 5.36
CA LEU A 517 -18.63 3.36 6.55
C LEU A 517 -18.42 4.83 6.21
N GLU A 518 -19.00 5.75 6.97
CA GLU A 518 -18.50 7.13 7.03
C GLU A 518 -17.34 7.17 8.01
N VAL A 519 -16.21 7.71 7.58
CA VAL A 519 -14.98 7.71 8.37
C VAL A 519 -14.49 9.14 8.54
N GLN A 520 -13.83 9.37 9.68
CA GLN A 520 -13.33 10.68 10.08
C GLN A 520 -11.82 10.63 10.20
N SER A 521 -11.11 11.59 9.60
CA SER A 521 -9.65 11.65 9.72
C SER A 521 -9.21 11.93 11.16
N ARG A 522 -8.07 11.35 11.53
CA ARG A 522 -7.32 11.61 12.76
C ARG A 522 -5.91 11.97 12.32
N GLY A 523 -5.50 13.21 12.58
CA GLY A 523 -4.33 13.80 11.96
C GLY A 523 -4.59 14.45 10.59
N GLY A 524 -3.68 15.33 10.19
CA GLY A 524 -3.75 16.05 8.92
C GLY A 524 -2.90 15.36 7.84
N ALA A 525 -3.47 15.12 6.66
CA ALA A 525 -2.71 14.55 5.55
C ALA A 525 -3.31 15.00 4.21
N ILE A 526 -2.53 14.83 3.14
CA ILE A 526 -3.02 15.04 1.76
C ILE A 526 -3.92 13.85 1.39
N SER A 527 -5.24 14.06 1.41
CA SER A 527 -6.26 13.02 1.19
C SER A 527 -6.08 12.24 -0.11
N GLU A 528 -5.55 12.89 -1.14
CA GLU A 528 -5.23 12.36 -2.46
C GLU A 528 -4.30 11.14 -2.39
N PHE A 529 -3.44 11.04 -1.37
CA PHE A 529 -2.55 9.89 -1.18
C PHE A 529 -3.23 8.68 -0.55
N PHE A 530 -4.45 8.82 -0.02
CA PHE A 530 -5.13 7.76 0.75
C PHE A 530 -6.45 7.29 0.14
N LEU A 531 -7.19 8.17 -0.53
CA LEU A 531 -8.43 7.77 -1.20
C LEU A 531 -8.13 6.91 -2.43
N GLY A 532 -9.02 5.99 -2.77
CA GLY A 532 -8.81 5.00 -3.85
C GLY A 532 -7.81 3.90 -3.51
N HIS A 533 -7.42 3.76 -2.24
CA HIS A 533 -6.46 2.76 -1.76
C HIS A 533 -7.09 1.78 -0.75
N ALA A 534 -6.43 0.64 -0.57
CA ALA A 534 -6.83 -0.36 0.39
C ALA A 534 -6.59 0.16 1.82
N VAL A 535 -7.48 -0.21 2.73
CA VAL A 535 -7.39 0.10 4.16
C VAL A 535 -7.64 -1.15 5.01
N LEU A 536 -7.25 -1.08 6.27
CA LEU A 536 -7.53 -2.06 7.31
C LEU A 536 -8.35 -1.37 8.40
N VAL A 537 -9.56 -1.87 8.66
CA VAL A 537 -10.35 -1.52 9.84
C VAL A 537 -9.93 -2.43 10.98
N HIS A 538 -9.36 -1.90 12.04
CA HIS A 538 -8.84 -2.69 13.16
C HIS A 538 -9.96 -2.96 14.16
N THR A 539 -10.53 -4.16 14.09
CA THR A 539 -11.58 -4.59 15.02
C THR A 539 -11.00 -5.39 16.17
N ALA A 540 -11.78 -5.61 17.23
CA ALA A 540 -11.40 -6.53 18.32
C ALA A 540 -11.09 -7.97 17.83
N SER A 541 -11.67 -8.37 16.69
CA SER A 541 -11.47 -9.68 16.06
C SER A 541 -10.33 -9.69 15.01
N GLY A 542 -9.54 -8.61 14.95
CA GLY A 542 -8.46 -8.43 13.98
C GLY A 542 -8.83 -7.51 12.81
N PRO A 543 -7.85 -7.21 11.92
CA PRO A 543 -8.03 -6.27 10.83
C PRO A 543 -8.99 -6.80 9.76
N ARG A 544 -9.88 -5.93 9.28
CA ARG A 544 -10.82 -6.17 8.18
C ARG A 544 -10.43 -5.29 7.00
N PRO A 545 -10.01 -5.87 5.86
CA PRO A 545 -9.69 -5.08 4.68
C PRO A 545 -10.91 -4.36 4.09
N GLY A 546 -10.67 -3.17 3.56
CA GLY A 546 -11.63 -2.35 2.85
C GLY A 546 -10.96 -1.43 1.84
N VAL A 547 -11.74 -0.53 1.25
CA VAL A 547 -11.26 0.49 0.29
C VAL A 547 -11.75 1.86 0.74
N LEU A 548 -10.86 2.85 0.82
CA LEU A 548 -11.28 4.25 0.94
C LEU A 548 -11.80 4.73 -0.41
N GLU A 549 -13.06 5.15 -0.45
CA GLU A 549 -13.74 5.53 -1.68
C GLU A 549 -13.24 6.88 -2.21
N LEU A 550 -13.13 6.99 -3.55
CA LEU A 550 -12.90 8.28 -4.19
C LEU A 550 -14.16 9.15 -4.15
N PRO A 551 -14.02 10.49 -4.23
CA PRO A 551 -15.17 11.39 -4.32
C PRO A 551 -16.08 11.08 -5.50
N LEU A 552 -17.37 11.44 -5.38
CA LEU A 552 -18.32 11.24 -6.46
C LEU A 552 -17.89 12.02 -7.72
N GLY A 553 -17.93 11.36 -8.88
CA GLY A 553 -17.56 11.96 -10.17
C GLY A 553 -16.06 11.99 -10.46
N TRP A 554 -15.22 11.32 -9.66
CA TRP A 554 -13.76 11.21 -9.83
C TRP A 554 -13.29 10.77 -11.23
N ASP A 555 -14.13 10.02 -11.95
CA ASP A 555 -13.86 9.46 -13.26
C ASP A 555 -14.33 10.35 -14.42
N ARG A 556 -14.93 11.51 -14.12
CA ARG A 556 -15.46 12.46 -15.11
C ARG A 556 -14.37 13.41 -15.63
N PRO A 557 -14.42 13.80 -16.93
CA PRO A 557 -13.58 14.87 -17.44
C PRO A 557 -13.85 16.18 -16.68
N GLY A 558 -12.80 16.94 -16.38
CA GLY A 558 -12.92 18.20 -15.64
C GLY A 558 -13.26 18.03 -14.15
N PHE A 559 -13.13 16.82 -13.60
CA PHE A 559 -13.22 16.62 -12.16
C PHE A 559 -12.20 17.47 -11.43
N GLU A 560 -12.68 18.25 -10.46
CA GLU A 560 -11.85 18.97 -9.51
C GLU A 560 -11.93 18.25 -8.18
N TRP A 561 -10.77 18.02 -7.56
CA TRP A 561 -10.73 17.45 -6.23
C TRP A 561 -11.48 18.38 -5.27
N PRO A 562 -12.41 17.85 -4.44
CA PRO A 562 -13.05 18.67 -3.43
C PRO A 562 -11.98 19.34 -2.58
N ARG A 563 -12.08 20.65 -2.37
CA ARG A 563 -11.09 21.35 -1.54
C ARG A 563 -10.98 20.61 -0.21
N GLY A 564 -9.78 20.14 0.08
CA GLY A 564 -9.47 19.48 1.34
C GLY A 564 -9.77 20.41 2.52
N PRO A 565 -9.92 19.84 3.72
CA PRO A 565 -9.96 20.64 4.93
C PRO A 565 -8.69 21.50 5.04
N GLN A 566 -8.80 22.68 5.64
CA GLN A 566 -7.61 23.46 6.02
C GLN A 566 -6.80 22.68 7.06
N THR A 567 -5.52 22.99 7.25
CA THR A 567 -4.67 22.34 8.26
C THR A 567 -5.36 22.33 9.63
N GLY A 568 -5.56 21.14 10.21
CA GLY A 568 -6.26 20.93 11.49
C GLY A 568 -7.77 20.71 11.39
N GLU A 569 -8.38 20.78 10.20
CA GLU A 569 -9.80 20.46 10.02
C GLU A 569 -10.02 18.95 9.79
N ILE A 570 -11.12 18.47 10.36
CA ILE A 570 -11.56 17.07 10.23
C ILE A 570 -12.04 16.82 8.80
N SER A 571 -11.41 15.87 8.11
CA SER A 571 -11.89 15.36 6.82
C SER A 571 -12.85 14.20 7.03
N LEU A 572 -13.94 14.18 6.27
CA LEU A 572 -14.81 13.01 6.14
C LEU A 572 -14.48 12.27 4.85
N ALA A 573 -14.56 10.95 4.90
CA ALA A 573 -14.46 10.08 3.73
C ALA A 573 -15.41 8.89 3.88
N ARG A 574 -15.46 8.02 2.85
CA ARG A 574 -16.22 6.77 2.89
C ARG A 574 -15.27 5.59 2.76
N ALA A 575 -15.60 4.48 3.42
CA ALA A 575 -14.90 3.21 3.22
C ALA A 575 -15.88 2.06 2.93
N ASP A 576 -15.52 1.19 1.99
CA ASP A 576 -16.25 -0.03 1.62
C ASP A 576 -15.49 -1.26 2.13
N VAL A 577 -16.06 -1.98 3.09
CA VAL A 577 -15.53 -3.26 3.61
C VAL A 577 -16.12 -4.48 2.90
N GLY A 578 -16.87 -4.24 1.82
CA GLY A 578 -17.56 -5.25 1.06
C GLY A 578 -18.97 -5.56 1.57
N ALA A 579 -19.43 -4.97 2.67
CA ALA A 579 -20.79 -5.18 3.17
C ALA A 579 -21.86 -4.55 2.25
N ARG A 580 -23.09 -5.04 2.35
CA ARG A 580 -24.30 -4.57 1.64
C ARG A 580 -25.39 -4.12 2.59
N SER A 581 -25.19 -4.27 3.89
CA SER A 581 -26.09 -3.79 4.93
C SER A 581 -25.33 -3.48 6.22
N ALA A 582 -25.94 -2.71 7.13
CA ALA A 582 -25.40 -2.52 8.47
C ALA A 582 -25.24 -3.85 9.24
N ALA A 583 -26.16 -4.79 9.06
CA ALA A 583 -26.06 -6.12 9.67
C ALA A 583 -24.86 -6.93 9.16
N GLU A 584 -24.52 -6.77 7.88
CA GLU A 584 -23.30 -7.36 7.32
C GLU A 584 -22.02 -6.71 7.89
N VAL A 585 -22.03 -5.39 8.13
CA VAL A 585 -20.90 -4.72 8.80
C VAL A 585 -20.71 -5.26 10.22
N GLU A 586 -21.79 -5.49 10.95
CA GLU A 586 -21.76 -6.10 12.29
C GLU A 586 -21.18 -7.52 12.27
N GLN A 587 -21.50 -8.33 11.25
CA GLN A 587 -20.90 -9.67 11.07
C GLN A 587 -19.38 -9.62 10.87
N LEU A 588 -18.85 -8.52 10.32
CA LEU A 588 -17.40 -8.30 10.23
C LEU A 588 -16.77 -7.83 11.56
N SER A 589 -17.57 -7.66 12.61
CA SER A 589 -17.18 -7.09 13.91
C SER A 589 -16.76 -5.63 13.86
N VAL A 590 -17.10 -4.90 12.79
CA VAL A 590 -16.78 -3.48 12.63
C VAL A 590 -17.79 -2.64 13.41
N LYS A 591 -17.29 -1.67 14.18
CA LYS A 591 -18.09 -0.78 15.03
C LYS A 591 -17.69 0.68 14.84
N VAL A 592 -18.61 1.59 15.21
CA VAL A 592 -18.28 3.01 15.36
C VAL A 592 -17.17 3.16 16.40
N GLY A 593 -16.16 3.96 16.09
CA GLY A 593 -14.95 4.14 16.88
C GLY A 593 -13.75 3.31 16.40
N ASP A 594 -13.95 2.21 15.66
CA ASP A 594 -12.83 1.37 15.21
C ASP A 594 -11.83 2.18 14.35
N PRO A 595 -10.52 2.10 14.61
CA PRO A 595 -9.52 2.83 13.84
C PRO A 595 -9.25 2.16 12.49
N ILE A 596 -8.86 2.98 11.52
CA ILE A 596 -8.61 2.59 10.14
C ILE A 596 -7.26 3.15 9.69
N THR A 597 -6.45 2.30 9.05
CA THR A 597 -5.17 2.70 8.45
C THR A 597 -5.00 2.13 7.06
N VAL A 598 -4.16 2.75 6.23
CA VAL A 598 -3.63 2.08 5.04
C VAL A 598 -2.64 1.00 5.49
N PRO A 599 -2.61 -0.19 4.84
CA PRO A 599 -1.61 -1.20 5.12
C PRO A 599 -0.19 -0.63 4.98
N LYS A 600 0.68 -0.93 5.94
CA LYS A 600 2.07 -0.47 5.93
C LYS A 600 3.05 -1.63 6.11
N LYS A 601 4.25 -1.44 5.58
CA LYS A 601 5.37 -2.38 5.60
C LYS A 601 6.66 -1.59 5.64
N TYR A 602 7.62 -2.03 6.46
CA TYR A 602 8.97 -1.49 6.43
C TYR A 602 9.73 -2.05 5.22
N ARG A 603 10.30 -1.19 4.38
CA ARG A 603 11.06 -1.56 3.19
C ARG A 603 12.45 -0.97 3.29
N HIS A 604 13.46 -1.83 3.14
CA HIS A 604 14.81 -1.35 2.91
C HIS A 604 14.91 -0.85 1.47
N LEU A 605 15.37 0.38 1.29
CA LEU A 605 15.71 0.94 -0.01
C LEU A 605 17.21 0.75 -0.26
N PHE A 606 17.75 1.29 -1.36
CA PHE A 606 19.17 1.21 -1.62
C PHE A 606 20.01 1.88 -0.52
N GLY A 607 21.17 1.29 -0.20
CA GLY A 607 22.11 1.84 0.79
C GLY A 607 21.58 1.77 2.23
N THR A 608 21.52 2.93 2.89
CA THR A 608 21.06 3.06 4.30
C THR A 608 19.67 3.66 4.41
N ARG A 609 18.93 3.75 3.29
CA ARG A 609 17.61 4.34 3.24
C ARG A 609 16.52 3.32 3.56
N ALA A 610 15.40 3.80 4.07
CA ALA A 610 14.23 2.98 4.30
C ALA A 610 12.95 3.73 3.92
N ASN A 611 11.97 2.98 3.43
CA ASN A 611 10.61 3.43 3.21
C ASN A 611 9.65 2.75 4.20
N GLY A 612 8.65 3.50 4.64
CA GLY A 612 7.54 3.02 5.45
C GLY A 612 6.46 4.08 5.50
N ARG A 613 5.39 3.80 6.22
CA ARG A 613 4.45 4.81 6.73
C ARG A 613 4.69 4.92 8.23
N SER A 614 4.36 6.06 8.83
CA SER A 614 4.49 6.32 10.26
C SER A 614 5.95 6.27 10.70
N PHE A 615 6.88 6.78 9.90
CA PHE A 615 8.19 7.16 10.46
C PHE A 615 8.01 8.32 11.43
N ASP A 616 7.08 9.21 11.13
CA ASP A 616 6.46 10.12 12.09
C ASP A 616 5.49 9.36 13.02
N ASP A 617 5.76 9.21 14.33
CA ASP A 617 7.03 9.43 15.05
C ASP A 617 7.58 8.11 15.63
N ARG A 618 7.49 7.04 14.85
CA ARG A 618 8.10 5.76 15.23
C ARG A 618 9.63 5.82 15.23
N VAL A 619 10.23 6.79 14.54
CA VAL A 619 11.68 7.05 14.60
C VAL A 619 12.07 7.68 15.95
N GLY A 620 11.36 8.69 16.45
CA GLY A 620 11.59 9.23 17.78
C GLY A 620 11.35 8.20 18.87
N CYS A 621 10.26 7.43 18.78
CA CYS A 621 10.00 6.29 19.67
C CYS A 621 11.18 5.30 19.71
N ALA A 622 11.71 4.94 18.54
CA ALA A 622 12.86 4.04 18.42
C ALA A 622 14.14 4.66 18.98
N ALA A 623 14.36 5.96 18.78
CA ALA A 623 15.52 6.68 19.30
C ALA A 623 15.52 6.71 20.83
N LEU A 624 14.36 6.96 21.48
CA LEU A 624 14.24 6.91 22.94
C LEU A 624 14.50 5.51 23.50
N LEU A 625 13.97 4.46 22.84
CA LEU A 625 14.23 3.07 23.21
C LEU A 625 15.72 2.72 23.11
N ALA A 626 16.36 3.07 22.00
CA ALA A 626 17.79 2.83 21.79
C ALA A 626 18.65 3.60 22.80
N ALA A 627 18.28 4.85 23.12
CA ALA A 627 18.95 5.63 24.16
C ALA A 627 18.78 5.00 25.55
N ALA A 628 17.59 4.48 25.90
CA ALA A 628 17.39 3.75 27.14
C ALA A 628 18.33 2.56 27.27
N TRP A 629 18.42 1.72 26.22
CA TRP A 629 19.38 0.61 26.17
C TRP A 629 20.83 1.07 26.35
N ALA A 630 21.21 2.20 25.74
CA ALA A 630 22.57 2.74 25.83
C ALA A 630 22.91 3.38 27.20
N LEU A 631 21.92 3.93 27.90
CA LEU A 631 22.11 4.61 29.19
C LEU A 631 22.21 3.63 30.37
N GLY A 632 21.42 2.55 30.34
CA GLY A 632 21.31 1.62 31.48
C GLY A 632 20.50 2.21 32.66
N PRO A 633 20.38 1.46 33.77
CA PRO A 633 19.51 1.82 34.88
C PRO A 633 20.04 2.96 35.76
N ASP A 634 21.35 3.19 35.77
CA ASP A 634 22.00 4.13 36.68
C ASP A 634 22.51 5.36 35.92
N LEU A 635 21.92 6.52 36.22
CA LEU A 635 22.30 7.82 35.68
C LEU A 635 22.62 8.81 36.82
N PRO A 636 23.82 8.70 37.45
CA PRO A 636 24.14 9.45 38.66
C PRO A 636 24.04 10.97 38.47
N GLY A 637 23.35 11.65 39.38
CA GLY A 637 23.22 13.10 39.37
C GLY A 637 22.31 13.65 38.27
N ARG A 638 21.50 12.81 37.63
CA ARG A 638 20.55 13.20 36.57
C ARG A 638 19.10 12.92 36.97
N ASP A 639 18.18 13.70 36.42
CA ASP A 639 16.72 13.52 36.50
C ASP A 639 16.18 13.58 35.07
N VAL A 640 16.13 12.42 34.41
CA VAL A 640 15.73 12.28 33.00
C VAL A 640 14.43 11.47 32.93
N THR A 641 13.48 11.94 32.14
CA THR A 641 12.25 11.21 31.85
C THR A 641 12.14 10.98 30.35
N PHE A 642 11.91 9.74 29.94
CA PHE A 642 11.46 9.41 28.58
C PHE A 642 9.94 9.28 28.60
N LEU A 643 9.29 10.03 27.73
CA LEU A 643 7.85 10.09 27.57
C LEU A 643 7.52 9.63 26.15
N TRP A 644 6.69 8.60 26.04
CA TRP A 644 6.01 8.27 24.79
C TRP A 644 4.57 8.75 24.89
N SER A 645 4.24 9.81 24.16
CA SER A 645 2.96 10.52 24.24
C SER A 645 1.87 9.89 23.37
N THR A 646 0.62 10.21 23.68
CA THR A 646 -0.57 9.89 22.88
C THR A 646 -1.12 11.14 22.18
N GLU A 647 -1.86 10.94 21.10
CA GLU A 647 -2.66 11.98 20.44
C GLU A 647 -1.89 13.29 20.08
N GLU A 648 -0.66 13.18 19.57
CA GLU A 648 0.09 14.33 19.05
C GLU A 648 -0.60 14.91 17.82
N GLU A 649 -0.94 14.04 16.87
CA GLU A 649 -1.40 14.38 15.52
C GLU A 649 -2.75 15.11 15.51
N VAL A 650 -3.45 15.09 16.64
CA VAL A 650 -4.77 15.71 16.84
C VAL A 650 -4.73 16.87 17.84
N GLY A 651 -3.53 17.33 18.22
CA GLY A 651 -3.33 18.55 19.00
C GLY A 651 -2.45 18.40 20.24
N LEU A 652 -1.44 17.53 20.24
CA LEU A 652 -0.45 17.40 21.33
C LEU A 652 -1.07 16.96 22.68
N LEU A 653 -2.19 16.23 22.66
CA LEU A 653 -3.06 16.09 23.84
C LEU A 653 -2.39 15.29 24.97
N GLY A 654 -1.69 14.21 24.64
CA GLY A 654 -0.95 13.40 25.62
C GLY A 654 0.18 14.19 26.27
N ALA A 655 0.97 14.94 25.48
CA ALA A 655 2.03 15.80 26.02
C ALA A 655 1.47 16.95 26.88
N GLN A 656 0.34 17.56 26.49
CA GLN A 656 -0.32 18.58 27.32
C GLN A 656 -0.69 18.03 28.70
N ALA A 657 -1.24 16.81 28.76
CA ALA A 657 -1.57 16.15 30.03
C ALA A 657 -0.32 15.85 30.87
N ALA A 658 0.74 15.36 30.23
CA ALA A 658 2.03 15.09 30.89
C ALA A 658 2.67 16.38 31.43
N ALA A 659 2.66 17.46 30.64
CA ALA A 659 3.19 18.76 31.02
C ALA A 659 2.47 19.33 32.25
N GLN A 660 1.12 19.28 32.25
CA GLN A 660 0.31 19.71 33.39
C GLN A 660 0.62 18.88 34.64
N ARG A 661 0.70 17.54 34.50
CA ARG A 661 1.02 16.64 35.62
C ARG A 661 2.39 16.94 36.21
N LEU A 662 3.43 17.01 35.37
CA LEU A 662 4.81 17.23 35.81
C LEU A 662 5.02 18.61 36.43
N ALA A 663 4.34 19.63 35.94
CA ALA A 663 4.32 20.95 36.58
C ALA A 663 3.66 20.91 37.98
N GLY A 664 2.58 20.13 38.12
CA GLY A 664 1.86 19.93 39.39
C GLY A 664 2.67 19.20 40.47
N GLU A 665 3.76 18.51 40.13
CA GLU A 665 4.68 17.88 41.09
C GLU A 665 5.55 18.90 41.87
N GLY A 666 5.29 20.21 41.70
CA GLY A 666 6.02 21.30 42.36
C GLY A 666 7.39 21.60 41.75
N ARG A 667 7.75 20.92 40.64
CA ARG A 667 8.97 21.16 39.88
C ARG A 667 8.77 20.78 38.41
N ALA A 668 8.42 21.77 37.60
CA ALA A 668 8.36 21.60 36.15
C ALA A 668 9.72 21.13 35.58
N PRO A 669 9.73 20.41 34.45
CA PRO A 669 10.96 20.16 33.69
C PRO A 669 11.68 21.47 33.39
N GLU A 670 13.01 21.51 33.48
CA GLU A 670 13.77 22.68 33.06
C GLU A 670 13.92 22.70 31.54
N TYR A 671 14.21 21.53 30.96
CA TYR A 671 14.30 21.34 29.52
C TYR A 671 13.39 20.21 29.07
N VAL A 672 12.73 20.41 27.95
CA VAL A 672 12.05 19.37 27.18
C VAL A 672 12.72 19.29 25.82
N PHE A 673 12.99 18.08 25.38
CA PHE A 673 13.49 17.78 24.05
C PHE A 673 12.40 16.98 23.35
N ALA A 674 11.56 17.66 22.57
CA ALA A 674 10.71 16.96 21.62
C ALA A 674 11.59 16.21 20.62
N VAL A 675 11.33 14.93 20.45
CA VAL A 675 12.02 14.04 19.52
C VAL A 675 11.02 13.69 18.44
N ASP A 676 10.98 14.51 17.40
CA ASP A 676 9.92 14.47 16.38
C ASP A 676 10.51 14.77 15.00
N THR A 677 9.74 14.61 13.94
CA THR A 677 10.17 14.78 12.57
C THR A 677 10.67 16.20 12.28
N PHE A 678 11.76 16.32 11.52
CA PHE A 678 12.07 17.53 10.76
C PHE A 678 11.59 17.32 9.33
N VAL A 679 10.46 17.92 8.98
CA VAL A 679 9.88 17.76 7.64
C VAL A 679 10.81 18.41 6.64
N SER A 680 11.44 17.59 5.79
CA SER A 680 12.51 18.04 4.91
C SER A 680 12.00 18.33 3.51
N SER A 681 12.47 19.44 2.93
CA SER A 681 12.29 19.73 1.51
C SER A 681 13.31 19.02 0.62
N ASP A 682 14.03 18.01 1.13
CA ASP A 682 14.94 17.14 0.38
C ASP A 682 14.20 16.20 -0.59
N SER A 683 13.43 16.77 -1.52
CA SER A 683 12.69 16.10 -2.60
C SER A 683 12.78 16.95 -3.87
N PRO A 684 12.66 16.35 -5.08
CA PRO A 684 12.59 17.10 -6.34
C PRO A 684 11.29 17.90 -6.49
N LEU A 685 10.28 17.63 -5.67
CA LEU A 685 8.98 18.31 -5.70
C LEU A 685 8.91 19.53 -4.78
N GLU A 686 9.86 19.68 -3.86
CA GLU A 686 9.81 20.67 -2.80
C GLU A 686 10.77 21.84 -3.07
N SER A 687 10.37 23.03 -2.59
CA SER A 687 11.25 24.20 -2.66
C SER A 687 12.34 24.11 -1.60
N LYS A 688 13.61 24.07 -2.03
CA LYS A 688 14.77 24.09 -1.12
C LYS A 688 14.94 25.40 -0.34
N ARG A 689 14.11 26.43 -0.60
CA ARG A 689 14.17 27.72 0.12
C ARG A 689 13.87 27.55 1.62
N PHE A 690 13.06 26.55 1.97
CA PHE A 690 12.56 26.33 3.31
C PHE A 690 12.74 24.85 3.67
N ALA A 691 13.14 24.57 4.91
CA ALA A 691 13.30 23.21 5.43
C ALA A 691 14.26 22.29 4.65
N ASP A 692 15.30 22.83 4.01
CA ASP A 692 16.28 22.03 3.29
C ASP A 692 17.28 21.38 4.25
N ALA A 693 16.92 20.18 4.74
CA ALA A 693 17.77 19.33 5.57
C ALA A 693 17.94 17.97 4.87
N PRO A 694 19.01 17.77 4.08
CA PRO A 694 19.21 16.52 3.37
C PRO A 694 19.26 15.31 4.30
N ILE A 695 18.59 14.23 3.90
CA ILE A 695 18.63 12.98 4.66
C ILE A 695 20.02 12.34 4.60
N GLY A 696 20.47 11.69 5.67
CA GLY A 696 21.75 11.00 5.79
C GLY A 696 22.92 11.89 6.23
N LYS A 697 22.62 13.10 6.71
CA LYS A 697 23.60 14.09 7.17
C LYS A 697 23.57 14.30 8.69
N GLY A 698 22.85 13.46 9.43
CA GLY A 698 22.75 13.49 10.88
C GLY A 698 21.39 13.99 11.38
N PHE A 699 21.24 13.96 12.70
CA PHE A 699 20.07 14.51 13.37
C PHE A 699 19.96 16.02 13.12
N VAL A 700 18.76 16.58 13.24
CA VAL A 700 18.49 17.99 12.98
C VAL A 700 18.04 18.64 14.28
N VAL A 701 18.61 19.80 14.64
CA VAL A 701 18.01 20.69 15.63
C VAL A 701 16.89 21.46 14.93
N ARG A 702 15.64 21.18 15.32
CA ARG A 702 14.46 21.85 14.78
C ARG A 702 14.31 23.20 15.46
N ALA A 703 15.13 24.15 15.00
CA ALA A 703 15.38 25.41 15.69
C ALA A 703 14.19 26.36 15.63
N VAL A 704 13.42 26.35 14.53
CA VAL A 704 12.17 27.10 14.39
C VAL A 704 11.14 26.24 13.70
N ASP A 705 9.95 26.18 14.29
CA ASP A 705 8.75 25.67 13.64
C ASP A 705 7.53 26.56 13.95
N ASN A 706 6.31 26.11 13.63
CA ASN A 706 5.11 26.91 13.86
C ASN A 706 4.74 27.05 15.34
N SER A 707 5.30 26.22 16.22
CA SER A 707 4.96 26.11 17.64
C SER A 707 6.07 26.59 18.59
N ASN A 708 7.34 26.51 18.19
CA ASN A 708 8.49 26.82 19.04
C ASN A 708 9.63 27.53 18.30
N LEU A 709 10.36 28.37 19.04
CA LEU A 709 11.58 29.05 18.62
C LEU A 709 12.70 28.77 19.64
N THR A 710 13.66 27.95 19.27
CA THR A 710 14.84 27.64 20.09
C THR A 710 15.87 28.77 20.00
N SER A 711 16.40 29.21 21.14
CA SER A 711 17.42 30.27 21.17
C SER A 711 18.71 29.82 20.48
N ARG A 712 19.42 30.77 19.87
CA ARG A 712 20.69 30.47 19.17
C ARG A 712 21.73 29.86 20.10
N GLU A 713 21.80 30.31 21.35
CA GLU A 713 22.71 29.78 22.36
C GLU A 713 22.47 28.28 22.61
N LEU A 714 21.21 27.85 22.71
CA LEU A 714 20.86 26.44 22.93
C LEU A 714 21.15 25.59 21.69
N VAL A 715 20.92 26.13 20.49
CA VAL A 715 21.32 25.48 19.24
C VAL A 715 22.84 25.29 19.21
N ASP A 716 23.62 26.33 19.46
CA ASP A 716 25.09 26.27 19.46
C ASP A 716 25.61 25.30 20.53
N ARG A 717 24.98 25.27 21.71
CA ARG A 717 25.29 24.33 22.80
C ARG A 717 25.07 22.87 22.36
N LEU A 718 23.96 22.59 21.71
CA LEU A 718 23.64 21.24 21.24
C LEU A 718 24.56 20.79 20.10
N VAL A 719 24.90 21.69 19.17
CA VAL A 719 25.87 21.44 18.10
C VAL A 719 27.28 21.20 18.67
N ALA A 720 27.70 21.95 19.69
CA ALA A 720 28.97 21.74 20.37
C ALA A 720 29.01 20.38 21.08
N LEU A 721 27.90 19.97 21.73
CA LEU A 721 27.77 18.66 22.35
C LEU A 721 27.86 17.54 21.30
N ALA A 722 27.15 17.66 20.18
CA ALA A 722 27.20 16.71 19.08
C ALA A 722 28.63 16.58 18.50
N ARG A 723 29.31 17.70 18.27
CA ARG A 723 30.70 17.72 17.79
C ARG A 723 31.66 17.00 18.75
N THR A 724 31.54 17.26 20.05
CA THR A 724 32.36 16.61 21.09
C THR A 724 32.17 15.09 21.14
N ASN A 725 30.97 14.62 20.77
CA ASN A 725 30.63 13.19 20.74
C ASN A 725 30.72 12.55 19.35
N HIS A 726 31.25 13.28 18.36
CA HIS A 726 31.34 12.83 16.96
C HIS A 726 29.99 12.36 16.40
N ILE A 727 28.94 13.14 16.64
CA ILE A 727 27.58 12.91 16.15
C ILE A 727 27.31 13.94 15.03
N PRO A 728 27.02 13.50 13.79
CA PRO A 728 26.63 14.41 12.71
C PRO A 728 25.34 15.16 13.06
N ALA A 729 25.33 16.46 12.84
CA ALA A 729 24.23 17.34 13.20
C ALA A 729 23.97 18.36 12.11
N GLN A 730 22.70 18.67 11.92
CA GLN A 730 22.16 19.76 11.12
C GLN A 730 21.30 20.64 12.04
N TYR A 731 20.89 21.81 11.57
CA TYR A 731 19.91 22.64 12.26
C TYR A 731 19.19 23.51 11.22
N GLY A 732 17.93 23.82 11.47
CA GLY A 732 17.16 24.56 10.48
C GLY A 732 15.77 24.94 10.94
N VAL A 733 14.99 25.44 9.98
CA VAL A 733 13.61 25.88 10.16
C VAL A 733 12.69 24.95 9.36
N THR A 734 11.57 24.53 9.92
CA THR A 734 10.57 23.68 9.23
C THR A 734 9.14 24.06 9.63
N GLY A 735 8.14 23.39 9.06
CA GLY A 735 6.74 23.57 9.39
C GLY A 735 6.24 22.55 10.43
N GLY A 736 5.01 22.75 10.90
CA GLY A 736 4.36 21.87 11.88
C GLY A 736 4.60 22.29 13.34
N GLY A 737 4.03 21.52 14.27
CA GLY A 737 4.26 21.65 15.72
C GLY A 737 5.02 20.46 16.28
N ASN A 738 5.27 20.46 17.58
CA ASN A 738 5.85 19.32 18.30
C ASN A 738 5.35 19.33 19.76
N ASP A 739 5.44 18.17 20.44
CA ASP A 739 4.94 17.97 21.80
C ASP A 739 5.59 18.87 22.88
N GLY A 740 6.82 19.30 22.66
CA GLY A 740 7.58 20.13 23.61
C GLY A 740 6.97 21.50 23.84
N ALA A 741 6.27 22.05 22.83
CA ALA A 741 5.59 23.34 22.91
C ALA A 741 4.56 23.41 24.05
N THR A 742 3.98 22.27 24.44
CA THR A 742 2.97 22.19 25.51
C THR A 742 3.52 22.48 26.90
N PHE A 743 4.84 22.35 27.09
CA PHE A 743 5.53 22.54 28.36
C PHE A 743 5.94 24.01 28.61
N LEU A 744 6.02 24.82 27.55
CA LEU A 744 6.51 26.22 27.62
C LEU A 744 5.73 27.06 28.64
N ARG A 745 4.40 26.92 28.67
CA ARG A 745 3.53 27.67 29.59
C ARG A 745 3.77 27.38 31.07
N TYR A 746 4.45 26.30 31.39
CA TYR A 746 4.81 25.89 32.75
C TYR A 746 6.24 26.28 33.14
N GLY A 747 6.96 27.01 32.27
CA GLY A 747 8.31 27.51 32.53
C GLY A 747 9.43 26.59 32.04
N SER A 748 9.11 25.50 31.34
CA SER A 748 10.12 24.66 30.68
C SER A 748 10.63 25.30 29.39
N ILE A 749 11.86 24.98 29.00
CA ILE A 749 12.44 25.37 27.72
C ILE A 749 12.37 24.17 26.76
N ASP A 750 11.72 24.34 25.61
CA ASP A 750 11.67 23.33 24.56
C ASP A 750 12.86 23.48 23.59
N VAL A 751 13.61 22.40 23.39
CA VAL A 751 14.76 22.29 22.47
C VAL A 751 14.56 21.08 21.55
N PRO A 752 13.73 21.19 20.50
CA PRO A 752 13.39 20.07 19.63
C PRO A 752 14.59 19.50 18.86
N ILE A 753 14.71 18.17 18.88
CA ILE A 753 15.68 17.39 18.12
C ILE A 753 14.95 16.40 17.23
N ALA A 754 15.50 16.17 16.05
CA ALA A 754 14.73 15.55 14.99
C ALA A 754 15.60 14.71 14.05
N TRP A 755 14.95 13.99 13.13
CA TRP A 755 15.57 13.46 11.93
C TRP A 755 14.92 14.10 10.70
N PRO A 756 15.65 14.30 9.60
CA PRO A 756 15.05 14.75 8.36
C PRO A 756 14.16 13.65 7.77
N LEU A 757 12.93 13.99 7.38
CA LEU A 757 11.99 13.06 6.75
C LEU A 757 11.53 13.60 5.39
N ARG A 758 11.62 12.75 4.36
CA ARG A 758 11.01 13.01 3.05
C ARG A 758 9.57 12.52 3.04
N TYR A 759 8.69 13.25 2.35
CA TYR A 759 7.31 12.86 2.06
C TYR A 759 6.47 12.66 3.32
N SER A 760 6.63 13.53 4.31
CA SER A 760 5.96 13.45 5.62
C SER A 760 4.43 13.41 5.48
N HIS A 761 3.80 12.57 6.31
CA HIS A 761 2.37 12.27 6.36
C HIS A 761 1.84 11.61 5.08
N SER A 762 2.65 10.74 4.48
CA SER A 762 2.27 9.97 3.30
C SER A 762 2.49 8.46 3.47
N PRO A 763 1.90 7.60 2.61
CA PRO A 763 2.20 6.16 2.60
C PRO A 763 3.65 5.83 2.24
N GLY A 764 4.39 6.81 1.71
CA GLY A 764 5.70 6.67 1.08
C GLY A 764 6.83 7.35 1.84
N GLU A 765 6.71 7.64 3.13
CA GLU A 765 7.77 8.30 3.90
C GLU A 765 9.15 7.62 3.73
N VAL A 766 10.22 8.43 3.65
CA VAL A 766 11.61 7.95 3.47
C VAL A 766 12.58 8.63 4.45
N ILE A 767 13.40 7.80 5.11
CA ILE A 767 14.47 8.22 6.03
C ILE A 767 15.83 7.65 5.64
N ASP A 768 16.89 8.19 6.23
CA ASP A 768 18.16 7.48 6.40
C ASP A 768 18.26 6.86 7.79
N THR A 769 18.60 5.58 7.85
CA THR A 769 18.81 4.89 9.13
C THR A 769 20.02 5.42 9.92
N ARG A 770 20.97 6.10 9.27
CA ARG A 770 22.09 6.79 9.95
C ARG A 770 21.62 8.00 10.75
N ASP A 771 20.54 8.67 10.33
CA ASP A 771 20.01 9.82 11.06
C ASP A 771 19.31 9.37 12.35
N LEU A 772 18.64 8.21 12.33
CA LEU A 772 18.12 7.56 13.54
C LEU A 772 19.25 7.19 14.52
N ASP A 773 20.36 6.63 14.05
CA ASP A 773 21.53 6.35 14.91
C ASP A 773 22.06 7.64 15.56
N ALA A 774 22.24 8.70 14.76
CA ALA A 774 22.68 9.99 15.26
C ALA A 774 21.71 10.56 16.31
N LEU A 775 20.40 10.43 16.07
CA LEU A 775 19.34 10.89 16.97
C LEU A 775 19.37 10.14 18.32
N ALA A 776 19.44 8.81 18.29
CA ALA A 776 19.54 8.01 19.52
C ALA A 776 20.80 8.35 20.33
N ARG A 777 21.93 8.57 19.64
CA ARG A 777 23.21 8.94 20.28
C ARG A 777 23.16 10.32 20.91
N ILE A 778 22.52 11.30 20.27
CA ILE A 778 22.43 12.65 20.84
C ILE A 778 21.48 12.68 22.05
N VAL A 779 20.37 11.93 22.02
CA VAL A 779 19.49 11.76 23.21
C VAL A 779 20.30 11.24 24.40
N ALA A 780 21.10 10.20 24.20
CA ALA A 780 21.95 9.65 25.27
C ALA A 780 23.03 10.64 25.73
N ALA A 781 23.63 11.42 24.83
CA ALA A 781 24.63 12.43 25.17
C ALA A 781 24.02 13.57 26.01
N ILE A 782 22.85 14.08 25.62
CA ILE A 782 22.10 15.09 26.37
C ILE A 782 21.77 14.56 27.77
N ALA A 783 21.19 13.35 27.87
CA ALA A 783 20.83 12.75 29.15
C ALA A 783 22.02 12.64 30.13
N ARG A 784 23.23 12.38 29.61
CA ARG A 784 24.46 12.25 30.42
C ARG A 784 25.10 13.57 30.81
N SER A 785 24.92 14.65 30.04
CA SER A 785 25.82 15.80 30.10
C SER A 785 25.21 17.19 29.96
N TRP A 786 23.90 17.29 29.69
CA TRP A 786 23.20 18.58 29.60
C TRP A 786 23.14 19.32 30.94
#